data_AF-A0ABC8UFT2-F1
#
_entry.id   AF-A0ABC8UFT2-F1
#
_cell.length_a   1.000
_cell.length_b   1.000
_cell.length_c   1.000
_cell.angle_alpha   90.00
_cell.angle_beta   90.00
_cell.angle_gamma   90.00
#
_symmetry.space_group_name_H-M   'P 1'
#
loop_
_entity.id
_entity.type
_entity.pdbx_description
1 polymer ?
#
loop_
_entity_poly.entity_id
_entity_poly.type
_entity_poly.pdbx_seq_one_letter_code
_entity_poly.pdbx_strand_id
1 'polypeptide(L)'
;MDPQAKITLLRNLQLSRVFGLVTENNDSELVSRVASLLTGYATEVLECSKHSNSEDAKGVSMELLHEVLPSVFYAMRSCEVDATFSAVQFLSGYFATMKSLSTMTETQQLHVGQILEVIRVLIQFDPVYRYNLHALDKIGREEEDRMAEFRKDLFVLLCSVGRVAPDVTQIFIRNSLAIAAASSSDRNVEEVEVALSLFFALGESLSDEAMRTGSGMLKELVPMLLSTRFPCHTSRLVAFVFLDTITRYIKFVQENTQYIPLVLAAFLDDRGIHHPNVNVSRRASYLFMRVVKLLKAKLVPFIDTILQSLQDTVARFTTMNCNSQEFLGLEDGSHIFEAIALLIGMEDVPLEKQSDYLSALLTPLCQQVEVLLLDSKFQNPEESPAKIANIQQIIMAINALSKGFSVRLVTASRPAIGLMFKQTLDVLIQILVVYPKTEPLRCKVTSFIHRMVDILGASVFPYLPKALEQFLAETEPMELVDILLLINQLICKFDTAVREILEDVYPAIASRIFNILPRDGFPSGPGSNTEEIRELQELQRTLYTFLHVITTHDLSSIFLSPKSRGYLDPMMQLLLYTSCNSKDILIRKSCVQIFIRLIKDWCIRPCSEEKVPGFQSFVIESFAVNCCLYSVLDKSFEFHDTNTLVLFGEIVLAQKVMYEKFGNDFLVHFVLKGFPAAHCPQELVARYCQKLQDNDIKALKTFYQSLIENLRLQQNGSFVFR
;
A
#
# COMPACT_ATOMS: atom_id res chain seq x y z
N MET A 1 -36.97 -24.49 -15.84
CA MET A 1 -38.20 -25.19 -15.41
C MET A 1 -38.95 -24.29 -14.46
N ASP A 2 -40.27 -24.36 -14.45
CA ASP A 2 -41.11 -23.70 -13.43
C ASP A 2 -40.73 -24.22 -12.03
N PRO A 3 -40.52 -23.36 -11.01
CA PRO A 3 -40.06 -23.77 -9.67
C PRO A 3 -40.94 -24.84 -9.02
N GLN A 4 -42.26 -24.85 -9.25
CA GLN A 4 -43.16 -25.85 -8.68
C GLN A 4 -42.97 -27.26 -9.28
N ALA A 5 -42.75 -27.34 -10.60
CA ALA A 5 -42.42 -28.59 -11.27
C ALA A 5 -41.05 -29.12 -10.81
N LYS A 6 -40.10 -28.22 -10.54
CA LYS A 6 -38.77 -28.57 -10.05
C LYS A 6 -38.79 -29.10 -8.61
N ILE A 7 -39.55 -28.48 -7.70
CA ILE A 7 -39.75 -28.97 -6.31
C ILE A 7 -40.38 -30.37 -6.31
N THR A 8 -41.35 -30.63 -7.19
CA THR A 8 -42.01 -31.94 -7.30
C THR A 8 -41.02 -33.03 -7.75
N LEU A 9 -40.14 -32.72 -8.72
CA LEU A 9 -39.07 -33.62 -9.15
C LEU A 9 -38.07 -33.88 -8.02
N LEU A 10 -37.65 -32.83 -7.31
CA LEU A 10 -36.68 -32.91 -6.21
C LEU A 10 -37.22 -33.72 -5.02
N ARG A 11 -38.53 -33.66 -4.74
CA ARG A 11 -39.18 -34.50 -3.72
C ARG A 11 -39.17 -35.99 -4.07
N ASN A 12 -39.29 -36.32 -5.35
CA ASN A 12 -39.30 -37.72 -5.80
C ASN A 12 -37.93 -38.40 -5.74
N LEU A 13 -36.84 -37.64 -5.65
CA LEU A 13 -35.47 -38.18 -5.59
C LEU A 13 -35.12 -38.86 -4.26
N GLN A 14 -35.86 -38.60 -3.17
CA GLN A 14 -35.68 -39.25 -1.84
C GLN A 14 -34.21 -39.39 -1.40
N LEU A 15 -33.46 -38.29 -1.43
CA LEU A 15 -32.02 -38.26 -1.17
C LEU A 15 -31.59 -38.74 0.23
N SER A 16 -32.50 -38.78 1.21
CA SER A 16 -32.24 -39.39 2.51
C SER A 16 -31.80 -40.86 2.42
N ARG A 17 -32.19 -41.58 1.37
CA ARG A 17 -31.74 -42.95 1.11
C ARG A 17 -30.31 -43.04 0.56
N VAL A 18 -29.85 -42.01 -0.14
CA VAL A 18 -28.49 -41.93 -0.69
C VAL A 18 -27.49 -41.61 0.42
N PHE A 19 -27.91 -40.88 1.45
CA PHE A 19 -27.07 -40.55 2.61
C PHE A 19 -26.61 -41.79 3.40
N GLY A 20 -27.46 -42.80 3.56
CA GLY A 20 -27.10 -44.04 4.25
C GLY A 20 -25.93 -44.80 3.59
N LEU A 21 -25.70 -44.58 2.29
CA LEU A 21 -24.58 -45.19 1.54
C LEU A 21 -23.23 -44.50 1.79
N VAL A 22 -23.24 -43.25 2.27
CA VAL A 22 -22.05 -42.41 2.51
C VAL A 22 -21.49 -42.62 3.91
N THR A 23 -22.34 -42.99 4.88
CA THR A 23 -21.90 -43.33 6.25
C THR A 23 -21.23 -44.70 6.36
N GLU A 24 -21.43 -45.57 5.36
CA GLU A 24 -20.94 -46.96 5.39
C GLU A 24 -19.70 -47.22 4.49
N ASN A 25 -19.40 -46.35 3.51
CA ASN A 25 -18.31 -46.53 2.54
C ASN A 25 -17.25 -45.42 2.60
N ASN A 26 -15.98 -45.79 2.73
CA ASN A 26 -14.81 -44.89 2.85
C ASN A 26 -14.16 -44.48 1.51
N ASP A 27 -14.81 -44.70 0.36
CA ASP A 27 -14.23 -44.33 -0.94
C ASP A 27 -14.26 -42.81 -1.15
N SER A 28 -13.09 -42.15 -1.10
CA SER A 28 -12.95 -40.68 -1.20
C SER A 28 -13.62 -40.10 -2.46
N GLU A 29 -13.48 -40.77 -3.61
CA GLU A 29 -14.06 -40.32 -4.87
C GLU A 29 -15.59 -40.39 -4.87
N LEU A 30 -16.16 -41.45 -4.29
CA LEU A 30 -17.61 -41.62 -4.16
C LEU A 30 -18.19 -40.57 -3.21
N VAL A 31 -17.51 -40.33 -2.08
CA VAL A 31 -17.89 -39.32 -1.09
C VAL A 31 -17.88 -37.92 -1.71
N SER A 32 -16.86 -37.56 -2.51
CA SER A 32 -16.80 -36.29 -3.24
C SER A 32 -17.93 -36.11 -4.27
N ARG A 33 -18.22 -37.14 -5.07
CA ARG A 33 -19.32 -37.09 -6.05
C ARG A 33 -20.69 -36.97 -5.39
N VAL A 34 -20.90 -37.68 -4.28
CA VAL A 34 -22.16 -37.58 -3.52
C VAL A 34 -22.27 -36.22 -2.82
N ALA A 35 -21.17 -35.65 -2.32
CA ALA A 35 -21.16 -34.30 -1.77
C ALA A 35 -21.56 -33.23 -2.79
N SER A 36 -21.05 -33.34 -4.02
CA SER A 36 -21.44 -32.47 -5.14
C SER A 36 -22.93 -32.62 -5.47
N LEU A 37 -23.45 -33.86 -5.49
CA LEU A 37 -24.87 -34.13 -5.71
C LEU A 37 -25.77 -33.53 -4.62
N LEU A 38 -25.41 -33.72 -3.34
CA LEU A 38 -26.16 -33.20 -2.19
C LEU A 38 -26.15 -31.66 -2.18
N THR A 39 -25.00 -31.06 -2.46
CA THR A 39 -24.86 -29.60 -2.53
C THR A 39 -25.63 -29.02 -3.71
N GLY A 40 -25.56 -29.65 -4.89
CA GLY A 40 -26.32 -29.26 -6.08
C GLY A 40 -27.82 -29.36 -5.83
N TYR A 41 -28.28 -30.45 -5.21
CA TYR A 41 -29.68 -30.59 -4.79
C TYR A 41 -30.11 -29.46 -3.85
N ALA A 42 -29.35 -29.21 -2.79
CA ALA A 42 -29.69 -28.20 -1.80
C ALA A 42 -29.70 -26.78 -2.40
N THR A 43 -28.76 -26.48 -3.29
CA THR A 43 -28.70 -25.21 -4.03
C THR A 43 -29.96 -25.00 -4.87
N GLU A 44 -30.40 -26.04 -5.56
CA GLU A 44 -31.58 -25.96 -6.41
C GLU A 44 -32.89 -25.86 -5.62
N VAL A 45 -33.00 -26.54 -4.48
CA VAL A 45 -34.13 -26.34 -3.55
C VAL A 45 -34.13 -24.91 -3.02
N LEU A 46 -32.96 -24.35 -2.69
CA LEU A 46 -32.84 -22.97 -2.21
C LEU A 46 -33.23 -21.94 -3.28
N GLU A 47 -32.80 -22.11 -4.54
CA GLU A 47 -33.20 -21.21 -5.64
C GLU A 47 -34.71 -21.29 -5.92
N CYS A 48 -35.31 -22.48 -5.81
CA CYS A 48 -36.76 -22.64 -5.90
C CYS A 48 -37.49 -21.89 -4.77
N SER A 49 -36.93 -21.85 -3.56
CA SER A 49 -37.52 -21.11 -2.43
C SER A 49 -37.50 -19.58 -2.64
N LYS A 50 -36.48 -19.04 -3.31
CA LYS A 50 -36.35 -17.60 -3.60
C LYS A 50 -37.33 -17.12 -4.67
N HIS A 51 -37.55 -17.94 -5.71
CA HIS A 51 -38.32 -17.55 -6.90
C HIS A 51 -39.80 -17.98 -6.84
N SER A 52 -40.24 -18.66 -5.77
CA SER A 52 -41.63 -19.09 -5.61
C SER A 52 -42.50 -18.00 -4.95
N ASN A 53 -43.65 -17.69 -5.55
CA ASN A 53 -44.61 -16.70 -5.02
C ASN A 53 -45.63 -17.28 -4.03
N SER A 54 -45.72 -18.61 -3.88
CA SER A 54 -46.65 -19.30 -2.97
C SER A 54 -45.97 -19.65 -1.64
N GLU A 55 -46.63 -19.38 -0.50
CA GLU A 55 -46.13 -19.75 0.83
C GLU A 55 -46.04 -21.26 1.04
N ASP A 56 -46.96 -22.04 0.46
CA ASP A 56 -46.94 -23.51 0.55
C ASP A 56 -45.70 -24.11 -0.14
N ALA A 57 -45.33 -23.54 -1.30
CA ALA A 57 -44.13 -23.97 -2.02
C ALA A 57 -42.84 -23.64 -1.24
N LYS A 58 -42.83 -22.50 -0.53
CA LYS A 58 -41.71 -22.12 0.36
C LYS A 58 -41.62 -23.05 1.57
N GLY A 59 -42.75 -23.42 2.17
CA GLY A 59 -42.80 -24.38 3.28
C GLY A 59 -42.21 -25.74 2.90
N VAL A 60 -42.66 -26.31 1.78
CA VAL A 60 -42.16 -27.61 1.28
C VAL A 60 -40.67 -27.55 0.91
N SER A 61 -40.20 -26.46 0.31
CA SER A 61 -38.75 -26.28 0.05
C SER A 61 -37.93 -26.21 1.33
N MET A 62 -38.42 -25.57 2.39
CA MET A 62 -37.71 -25.49 3.67
C MET A 62 -37.66 -26.84 4.39
N GLU A 63 -38.71 -27.65 4.33
CA GLU A 63 -38.71 -29.02 4.85
C GLU A 63 -37.67 -29.90 4.15
N LEU A 64 -37.62 -29.85 2.81
CA LEU A 64 -36.63 -30.59 2.02
C LEU A 64 -35.19 -30.12 2.30
N LEU A 65 -34.98 -28.83 2.55
CA LEU A 65 -33.68 -28.32 2.98
C LEU A 65 -33.30 -28.85 4.37
N HIS A 66 -34.23 -28.86 5.32
CA HIS A 66 -33.99 -29.38 6.66
C HIS A 66 -33.63 -30.87 6.67
N GLU A 67 -34.18 -31.67 5.76
CA GLU A 67 -33.83 -33.09 5.60
C GLU A 67 -32.40 -33.28 5.06
N VAL A 68 -31.94 -32.43 4.14
CA VAL A 68 -30.66 -32.61 3.43
C VAL A 68 -29.48 -31.94 4.13
N LEU A 69 -29.69 -30.89 4.92
CA LEU A 69 -28.61 -30.14 5.59
C LEU A 69 -27.66 -31.00 6.46
N PRO A 70 -28.13 -31.93 7.31
CA PRO A 70 -27.24 -32.82 8.06
C PRO A 70 -26.31 -33.65 7.16
N SER A 71 -26.80 -34.03 5.97
CA SER A 71 -26.03 -34.79 4.98
C SER A 71 -24.94 -33.95 4.33
N VAL A 72 -25.24 -32.68 4.03
CA VAL A 72 -24.27 -31.70 3.54
C VAL A 72 -23.18 -31.45 4.59
N PHE A 73 -23.55 -31.33 5.88
CA PHE A 73 -22.59 -31.13 6.97
C PHE A 73 -21.64 -32.31 7.16
N TYR A 74 -22.15 -33.54 7.05
CA TYR A 74 -21.31 -34.73 7.07
C TYR A 74 -20.36 -34.77 5.88
N ALA A 75 -20.88 -34.52 4.67
CA ALA A 75 -20.08 -34.50 3.45
C ALA A 75 -18.95 -33.45 3.52
N MET A 76 -19.23 -32.25 4.04
CA MET A 76 -18.21 -31.22 4.24
C MET A 76 -17.05 -31.68 5.14
N ARG A 77 -17.31 -32.51 6.15
CA ARG A 77 -16.27 -33.00 7.08
C ARG A 77 -15.38 -34.09 6.47
N SER A 78 -15.89 -34.82 5.49
CA SER A 78 -15.26 -36.04 4.97
C SER A 78 -14.66 -35.86 3.57
N CYS A 79 -14.85 -34.70 2.92
CA CYS A 79 -14.46 -34.44 1.54
C CYS A 79 -13.19 -33.59 1.37
N GLU A 80 -12.61 -33.65 0.18
CA GLU A 80 -11.56 -32.76 -0.29
C GLU A 80 -12.05 -31.31 -0.50
N VAL A 81 -11.11 -30.38 -0.70
CA VAL A 81 -11.29 -28.92 -0.70
C VAL A 81 -12.40 -28.44 -1.67
N ASP A 82 -12.46 -28.98 -2.89
CA ASP A 82 -13.37 -28.50 -3.95
C ASP A 82 -14.86 -28.74 -3.65
N ALA A 83 -15.17 -29.90 -3.06
CA ALA A 83 -16.54 -30.22 -2.65
C ALA A 83 -16.97 -29.34 -1.47
N THR A 84 -16.03 -28.97 -0.60
CA THR A 84 -16.26 -28.08 0.53
C THR A 84 -16.56 -26.65 0.09
N PHE A 85 -15.85 -26.14 -0.93
CA PHE A 85 -16.08 -24.79 -1.46
C PHE A 85 -17.51 -24.61 -1.99
N SER A 86 -18.00 -25.58 -2.77
CA SER A 86 -19.36 -25.56 -3.32
C SER A 86 -20.41 -25.55 -2.20
N ALA A 87 -20.18 -26.31 -1.12
CA ALA A 87 -21.04 -26.32 0.04
C ALA A 87 -21.04 -24.98 0.81
N VAL A 88 -19.87 -24.33 0.93
CA VAL A 88 -19.75 -22.99 1.55
C VAL A 88 -20.50 -21.91 0.77
N GLN A 89 -20.44 -21.95 -0.56
CA GLN A 89 -21.22 -21.03 -1.40
C GLN A 89 -22.73 -21.22 -1.21
N PHE A 90 -23.18 -22.48 -1.21
CA PHE A 90 -24.57 -22.83 -0.92
C PHE A 90 -25.02 -22.30 0.46
N LEU A 91 -24.24 -22.58 1.52
CA LEU A 91 -24.58 -22.14 2.87
C LEU A 91 -24.60 -20.62 2.99
N SER A 92 -23.68 -19.91 2.34
CA SER A 92 -23.69 -18.44 2.29
C SER A 92 -24.97 -17.91 1.64
N GLY A 93 -25.43 -18.57 0.56
CA GLY A 93 -26.72 -18.28 -0.07
C GLY A 93 -27.92 -18.57 0.85
N TYR A 94 -27.85 -19.64 1.64
CA TYR A 94 -28.88 -20.01 2.63
C TYR A 94 -28.97 -18.99 3.77
N PHE A 95 -27.85 -18.46 4.26
CA PHE A 95 -27.86 -17.38 5.26
C PHE A 95 -28.35 -16.05 4.70
N ALA A 96 -28.08 -15.76 3.43
CA ALA A 96 -28.60 -14.56 2.78
C ALA A 96 -30.13 -14.55 2.70
N THR A 97 -30.77 -15.71 2.49
CA THR A 97 -32.24 -15.80 2.54
C THR A 97 -32.76 -15.65 3.96
N MET A 98 -32.07 -16.22 4.96
CA MET A 98 -32.47 -16.08 6.36
C MET A 98 -32.36 -14.65 6.92
N LYS A 99 -31.49 -13.78 6.38
CA LYS A 99 -31.45 -12.35 6.74
C LYS A 99 -32.77 -11.61 6.46
N SER A 100 -33.60 -12.14 5.56
CA SER A 100 -34.89 -11.53 5.21
C SER A 100 -36.02 -11.92 6.17
N LEU A 101 -35.80 -12.90 7.05
CA LEU A 101 -36.77 -13.42 8.01
C LEU A 101 -36.62 -12.71 9.36
N SER A 102 -37.73 -12.28 9.96
CA SER A 102 -37.75 -11.49 11.21
C SER A 102 -37.49 -12.31 12.48
N THR A 103 -37.72 -13.63 12.48
CA THR A 103 -37.51 -14.52 13.63
C THR A 103 -37.09 -15.92 13.18
N MET A 104 -36.03 -16.48 13.78
CA MET A 104 -35.52 -17.83 13.47
C MET A 104 -36.30 -18.91 14.22
N THR A 105 -36.53 -20.06 13.58
CA THR A 105 -37.12 -21.25 14.22
C THR A 105 -36.08 -22.03 15.05
N GLU A 106 -36.54 -22.83 16.02
CA GLU A 106 -35.65 -23.70 16.84
C GLU A 106 -34.81 -24.66 15.98
N THR A 107 -35.37 -25.18 14.90
CA THR A 107 -34.66 -26.04 13.93
C THR A 107 -33.54 -25.30 13.21
N GLN A 108 -33.74 -24.02 12.86
CA GLN A 108 -32.72 -23.20 12.22
C GLN A 108 -31.59 -22.84 13.19
N GLN A 109 -31.90 -22.60 14.47
CA GLN A 109 -30.88 -22.40 15.51
C GLN A 109 -30.00 -23.64 15.70
N LEU A 110 -30.60 -24.84 15.62
CA LEU A 110 -29.86 -26.10 15.68
C LEU A 110 -28.94 -26.27 14.46
N HIS A 111 -29.41 -25.95 13.26
CA HIS A 111 -28.56 -25.96 12.05
C HIS A 111 -27.41 -24.96 12.12
N VAL A 112 -27.65 -23.75 12.67
CA VAL A 112 -26.59 -22.77 12.93
C VAL A 112 -25.52 -23.37 13.84
N GLY A 113 -25.91 -24.01 14.94
CA GLY A 113 -24.97 -24.68 15.84
C GLY A 113 -24.17 -25.79 15.16
N GLN A 114 -24.80 -26.60 14.31
CA GLN A 114 -24.13 -27.66 13.54
C GLN A 114 -23.12 -27.09 12.54
N ILE A 115 -23.46 -25.99 11.86
CA ILE A 115 -22.56 -25.30 10.92
C ILE A 115 -21.35 -24.74 11.65
N LEU A 116 -21.54 -24.11 12.81
CA LEU A 116 -20.43 -23.61 13.63
C LEU A 116 -19.49 -24.75 14.05
N GLU A 117 -20.03 -25.92 14.38
CA GLU A 117 -19.21 -27.10 14.69
C GLU A 117 -18.50 -27.67 13.45
N VAL A 118 -19.13 -27.67 12.27
CA VAL A 118 -18.45 -28.02 11.01
C VAL A 118 -17.30 -27.05 10.73
N ILE A 119 -17.52 -25.74 10.85
CA ILE A 119 -16.47 -24.73 10.65
C ILE A 119 -15.33 -24.98 11.63
N ARG A 120 -15.63 -25.19 12.92
CA ARG A 120 -14.63 -25.46 13.96
C ARG A 120 -13.72 -26.65 13.61
N VAL A 121 -14.30 -27.75 13.12
CA VAL A 121 -13.54 -28.95 12.72
C VAL A 121 -12.69 -28.67 11.47
N LEU A 122 -13.25 -28.00 10.46
CA LEU A 122 -12.58 -27.75 9.19
C LEU A 122 -11.43 -26.76 9.26
N ILE A 123 -11.50 -25.79 10.18
CA ILE A 123 -10.39 -24.84 10.36
C ILE A 123 -9.26 -25.45 11.20
N GLN A 124 -9.42 -26.61 11.82
CA GLN A 124 -8.39 -27.21 12.66
C GLN A 124 -7.21 -27.73 11.82
N PHE A 125 -5.98 -27.44 12.25
CA PHE A 125 -4.81 -28.07 11.67
C PHE A 125 -4.75 -29.56 12.00
N ASP A 126 -4.28 -30.37 11.05
CA ASP A 126 -4.00 -31.78 11.31
C ASP A 126 -2.79 -31.89 12.28
N PRO A 127 -2.94 -32.60 13.42
CA PRO A 127 -1.85 -32.82 14.37
C PRO A 127 -0.58 -33.45 13.77
N VAL A 128 -0.68 -34.11 12.61
CA VAL A 128 0.47 -34.68 11.88
C VAL A 128 1.52 -33.62 11.52
N TYR A 129 1.09 -32.39 11.20
CA TYR A 129 1.99 -31.31 10.78
C TYR A 129 2.55 -30.48 11.93
N ARG A 130 2.26 -30.82 13.20
CA ARG A 130 2.64 -30.01 14.38
C ARG A 130 4.14 -29.66 14.41
N TYR A 131 5.02 -30.61 14.07
CA TYR A 131 6.46 -30.37 14.04
C TYR A 131 6.86 -29.41 12.91
N ASN A 132 6.35 -29.65 11.69
CA ASN A 132 6.62 -28.82 10.51
C ASN A 132 6.14 -27.37 10.73
N LEU A 133 4.97 -27.21 11.36
CA LEU A 133 4.40 -25.92 11.72
C LEU A 133 5.21 -25.22 12.82
N HIS A 134 5.76 -25.95 13.79
CA HIS A 134 6.61 -25.32 14.81
C HIS A 134 7.98 -24.89 14.24
N ALA A 135 8.62 -25.76 13.46
CA ALA A 135 9.94 -25.52 12.87
C ALA A 135 9.92 -24.58 11.65
N LEU A 136 8.75 -24.39 11.03
CA LEU A 136 8.53 -23.61 9.80
C LEU A 136 9.43 -24.06 8.64
N ASP A 137 9.48 -25.37 8.41
CA ASP A 137 10.14 -25.93 7.22
C ASP A 137 9.29 -25.69 5.95
N LYS A 138 9.76 -26.19 4.80
CA LYS A 138 9.05 -26.01 3.53
C LYS A 138 7.62 -26.56 3.58
N ILE A 139 7.43 -27.71 4.23
CA ILE A 139 6.11 -28.37 4.38
C ILE A 139 5.21 -27.53 5.27
N GLY A 140 5.73 -27.02 6.39
CA GLY A 140 5.00 -26.16 7.31
C GLY A 140 4.53 -24.86 6.64
N ARG A 141 5.36 -24.24 5.78
CA ARG A 141 4.96 -23.04 5.02
C ARG A 141 3.86 -23.33 4.00
N GLU A 142 4.01 -24.40 3.23
CA GLU A 142 3.00 -24.82 2.25
C GLU A 142 1.66 -25.13 2.93
N GLU A 143 1.69 -25.76 4.11
CA GLU A 143 0.48 -26.05 4.88
C GLU A 143 -0.16 -24.80 5.49
N GLU A 144 0.64 -23.85 5.99
CA GLU A 144 0.11 -22.55 6.44
C GLU A 144 -0.57 -21.79 5.30
N ASP A 145 0.06 -21.72 4.13
CA ASP A 145 -0.48 -21.03 2.95
C ASP A 145 -1.78 -21.71 2.47
N ARG A 146 -1.78 -23.04 2.37
CA ARG A 146 -2.97 -23.84 2.03
C ARG A 146 -4.12 -23.58 3.00
N MET A 147 -3.84 -23.63 4.30
CA MET A 147 -4.85 -23.41 5.34
C MET A 147 -5.33 -21.95 5.37
N ALA A 148 -4.44 -20.98 5.14
CA ALA A 148 -4.80 -19.57 5.07
C ALA A 148 -5.73 -19.27 3.89
N GLU A 149 -5.53 -19.91 2.74
CA GLU A 149 -6.46 -19.82 1.61
C GLU A 149 -7.79 -20.52 1.91
N PHE A 150 -7.75 -21.74 2.42
CA PHE A 150 -8.95 -22.52 2.74
C PHE A 150 -9.85 -21.85 3.80
N ARG A 151 -9.26 -21.24 4.82
CA ARG A 151 -9.99 -20.55 5.90
C ARG A 151 -10.70 -19.28 5.43
N LYS A 152 -10.33 -18.65 4.30
CA LYS A 152 -10.96 -17.41 3.82
C LYS A 152 -12.47 -17.57 3.65
N ASP A 153 -12.89 -18.60 2.93
CA ASP A 153 -14.31 -18.83 2.63
C ASP A 153 -15.08 -19.26 3.89
N LEU A 154 -14.45 -20.06 4.77
CA LEU A 154 -15.04 -20.48 6.04
C LEU A 154 -15.24 -19.30 7.00
N PHE A 155 -14.31 -18.34 7.04
CA PHE A 155 -14.48 -17.13 7.84
C PHE A 155 -15.54 -16.18 7.26
N VAL A 156 -15.68 -16.11 5.94
CA VAL A 156 -16.80 -15.38 5.30
C VAL A 156 -18.14 -16.01 5.68
N LEU A 157 -18.22 -17.35 5.70
CA LEU A 157 -19.40 -18.07 6.16
C LEU A 157 -19.68 -17.79 7.63
N LEU A 158 -18.68 -17.92 8.52
CA LEU A 158 -18.79 -17.61 9.95
C LEU A 158 -19.30 -16.18 10.18
N CYS A 159 -18.76 -15.19 9.46
CA CYS A 159 -19.20 -13.81 9.55
C CYS A 159 -20.65 -13.64 9.08
N SER A 160 -21.07 -14.40 8.07
CA SER A 160 -22.45 -14.40 7.60
C SER A 160 -23.40 -15.00 8.64
N VAL A 161 -22.99 -16.07 9.32
CA VAL A 161 -23.72 -16.67 10.45
C VAL A 161 -23.82 -15.69 11.61
N GLY A 162 -22.70 -15.04 12.00
CA GLY A 162 -22.66 -14.09 13.10
C GLY A 162 -23.56 -12.85 12.89
N ARG A 163 -23.81 -12.44 11.65
CA ARG A 163 -24.76 -11.36 11.32
C ARG A 163 -26.22 -11.79 11.39
N VAL A 164 -26.52 -13.07 11.17
CA VAL A 164 -27.88 -13.61 11.19
C VAL A 164 -28.28 -14.04 12.61
N ALA A 165 -27.38 -14.72 13.32
CA ALA A 165 -27.60 -15.27 14.67
C ALA A 165 -26.43 -14.88 15.60
N PRO A 166 -26.35 -13.61 16.04
CA PRO A 166 -25.23 -13.12 16.85
C PRO A 166 -25.13 -13.84 18.20
N ASP A 167 -26.25 -14.07 18.89
CA ASP A 167 -26.26 -14.66 20.24
C ASP A 167 -25.76 -16.11 20.23
N VAL A 168 -26.27 -16.93 19.30
CA VAL A 168 -25.85 -18.34 19.15
C VAL A 168 -24.36 -18.42 18.82
N THR A 169 -23.88 -17.57 17.90
CA THR A 169 -22.47 -17.54 17.48
C THR A 169 -21.56 -17.11 18.64
N GLN A 170 -21.95 -16.08 19.39
CA GLN A 170 -21.16 -15.60 20.53
C GLN A 170 -21.11 -16.61 21.68
N ILE A 171 -22.23 -17.27 21.98
CA ILE A 171 -22.28 -18.33 23.00
C ILE A 171 -21.40 -19.52 22.60
N PHE A 172 -21.45 -19.93 21.32
CA PHE A 172 -20.59 -21.00 20.81
C PHE A 172 -19.11 -20.66 21.00
N ILE A 173 -18.68 -19.47 20.56
CA ILE A 173 -17.28 -19.02 20.68
C ILE A 173 -16.87 -18.91 22.15
N ARG A 174 -17.75 -18.40 23.03
CA ARG A 174 -17.51 -18.34 24.48
C ARG A 174 -17.23 -19.73 25.05
N ASN A 175 -18.05 -20.72 24.69
CA ASN A 175 -17.88 -22.09 25.17
C ASN A 175 -16.59 -22.71 24.62
N SER A 176 -16.26 -22.48 23.34
CA SER A 176 -14.99 -22.94 22.75
C SER A 176 -13.78 -22.34 23.47
N LEU A 177 -13.79 -21.03 23.76
CA LEU A 177 -12.73 -20.37 24.51
C LEU A 177 -12.64 -20.86 25.96
N ALA A 178 -13.77 -21.11 26.63
CA ALA A 178 -13.80 -21.66 27.98
C ALA A 178 -13.21 -23.09 28.03
N ILE A 179 -13.51 -23.93 27.04
CA ILE A 179 -12.93 -25.28 26.89
C ILE A 179 -11.42 -25.17 26.64
N ALA A 180 -11.00 -24.29 25.74
CA ALA A 180 -9.60 -24.04 25.44
C ALA A 180 -8.82 -23.45 26.64
N ALA A 181 -9.47 -22.69 27.51
CA ALA A 181 -8.86 -22.16 28.73
C ALA A 181 -8.73 -23.24 29.83
N ALA A 182 -9.61 -24.25 29.83
CA ALA A 182 -9.56 -25.36 30.77
C ALA A 182 -8.53 -26.43 30.38
N SER A 183 -8.16 -26.53 29.11
CA SER A 183 -7.16 -27.49 28.62
C SER A 183 -5.74 -27.03 28.95
N SER A 184 -5.22 -27.44 30.11
CA SER A 184 -3.87 -27.08 30.58
C SER A 184 -2.72 -27.89 29.95
N SER A 185 -2.97 -28.64 28.86
CA SER A 185 -1.96 -29.54 28.28
C SER A 185 -1.57 -29.15 26.85
N ASP A 186 -0.28 -29.19 26.54
CA ASP A 186 0.30 -28.97 25.20
C ASP A 186 -0.26 -29.90 24.11
N ARG A 187 -1.08 -30.89 24.47
CA ARG A 187 -1.71 -31.80 23.50
C ARG A 187 -2.85 -31.15 22.72
N ASN A 188 -3.49 -30.10 23.26
CA ASN A 188 -4.69 -29.47 22.67
C ASN A 188 -4.40 -28.13 21.99
N VAL A 189 -3.16 -27.89 21.55
CA VAL A 189 -2.73 -26.61 20.94
C VAL A 189 -3.58 -26.23 19.72
N GLU A 190 -3.98 -27.20 18.91
CA GLU A 190 -4.84 -26.97 17.74
C GLU A 190 -6.24 -26.53 18.15
N GLU A 191 -6.82 -27.11 19.20
CA GLU A 191 -8.13 -26.70 19.70
C GLU A 191 -8.10 -25.27 20.26
N VAL A 192 -7.00 -24.90 20.93
CA VAL A 192 -6.77 -23.54 21.44
C VAL A 192 -6.63 -22.56 20.27
N GLU A 193 -5.83 -22.90 19.26
CA GLU A 193 -5.64 -22.08 18.06
C GLU A 193 -6.97 -21.85 17.34
N VAL A 194 -7.78 -22.91 17.17
CA VAL A 194 -9.10 -22.85 16.55
C VAL A 194 -10.04 -21.94 17.32
N ALA A 195 -10.12 -22.07 18.65
CA ALA A 195 -10.98 -21.22 19.48
C ALA A 195 -10.60 -19.74 19.37
N LEU A 196 -9.30 -19.44 19.33
CA LEU A 196 -8.79 -18.08 19.13
C LEU A 196 -9.07 -17.58 17.70
N SER A 197 -8.92 -18.43 16.68
CA SER A 197 -9.19 -18.11 15.27
C SER A 197 -10.67 -17.80 15.02
N LEU A 198 -11.59 -18.55 15.65
CA LEU A 198 -13.01 -18.24 15.63
C LEU A 198 -13.30 -16.88 16.26
N PHE A 199 -12.65 -16.57 17.40
CA PHE A 199 -12.84 -15.28 18.06
C PHE A 199 -12.22 -14.12 17.27
N PHE A 200 -11.10 -14.34 16.59
CA PHE A 200 -10.50 -13.37 15.67
C PHE A 200 -11.45 -13.05 14.51
N ALA A 201 -12.00 -14.07 13.86
CA ALA A 201 -12.90 -13.92 12.71
C ALA A 201 -14.25 -13.30 13.10
N LEU A 202 -14.76 -13.54 14.32
CA LEU A 202 -15.95 -12.84 14.83
C LEU A 202 -15.80 -11.32 14.74
N GLY A 203 -14.60 -10.80 14.97
CA GLY A 203 -14.30 -9.37 14.90
C GLY A 203 -14.51 -8.75 13.52
N GLU A 204 -14.51 -9.53 12.44
CA GLU A 204 -14.79 -9.03 11.07
C GLU A 204 -16.29 -8.86 10.78
N SER A 205 -17.14 -9.51 11.58
CA SER A 205 -18.59 -9.40 11.47
C SER A 205 -19.16 -8.15 12.16
N LEU A 206 -18.38 -7.53 13.05
CA LEU A 206 -18.80 -6.43 13.91
C LEU A 206 -18.52 -5.06 13.28
N SER A 207 -19.37 -4.08 13.56
CA SER A 207 -19.09 -2.69 13.23
C SER A 207 -18.04 -2.08 14.17
N ASP A 208 -17.35 -1.05 13.72
CA ASP A 208 -16.35 -0.34 14.53
C ASP A 208 -16.93 0.22 15.85
N GLU A 209 -18.18 0.65 15.85
CA GLU A 209 -18.89 1.12 17.05
C GLU A 209 -19.23 -0.02 18.02
N ALA A 210 -19.68 -1.16 17.48
CA ALA A 210 -19.95 -2.36 18.25
C ALA A 210 -18.68 -2.91 18.91
N MET A 211 -17.54 -2.84 18.22
CA MET A 211 -16.24 -3.22 18.77
C MET A 211 -15.79 -2.30 19.90
N ARG A 212 -15.99 -0.97 19.79
CA ARG A 212 -15.62 -0.01 20.85
C ARG A 212 -16.49 -0.15 22.10
N THR A 213 -17.81 -0.21 21.90
CA THR A 213 -18.79 -0.28 23.00
C THR A 213 -18.85 -1.65 23.66
N GLY A 214 -18.37 -2.70 22.98
CA GLY A 214 -18.47 -4.08 23.41
C GLY A 214 -19.92 -4.56 23.38
N SER A 215 -20.52 -4.63 22.19
CA SER A 215 -21.88 -5.15 22.03
C SER A 215 -21.97 -6.64 22.38
N GLY A 216 -23.13 -7.07 22.91
CA GLY A 216 -23.37 -8.46 23.30
C GLY A 216 -22.38 -8.98 24.34
N MET A 217 -21.85 -10.18 24.12
CA MET A 217 -20.95 -10.88 25.02
C MET A 217 -19.47 -10.47 24.90
N LEU A 218 -19.13 -9.51 24.02
CA LEU A 218 -17.75 -9.06 23.84
C LEU A 218 -17.13 -8.47 25.11
N LYS A 219 -17.95 -7.83 25.95
CA LYS A 219 -17.53 -7.32 27.26
C LYS A 219 -17.06 -8.42 28.22
N GLU A 220 -17.47 -9.67 28.01
CA GLU A 220 -17.00 -10.82 28.78
C GLU A 220 -15.87 -11.56 28.05
N LEU A 221 -15.97 -11.69 26.73
CA LEU A 221 -15.01 -12.43 25.91
C LEU A 221 -13.63 -11.78 25.85
N VAL A 222 -13.54 -10.45 25.69
CA VAL A 222 -12.25 -9.76 25.62
C VAL A 222 -11.51 -9.83 26.97
N PRO A 223 -12.15 -9.58 28.13
CA PRO A 223 -11.48 -9.78 29.42
C PRO A 223 -11.12 -11.24 29.69
N MET A 224 -11.97 -12.19 29.27
CA MET A 224 -11.65 -13.62 29.34
C MET A 224 -10.34 -13.90 28.59
N LEU A 225 -10.23 -13.51 27.32
CA LEU A 225 -9.02 -13.66 26.49
C LEU A 225 -7.77 -13.09 27.19
N LEU A 226 -7.86 -11.87 27.72
CA LEU A 226 -6.72 -11.16 28.31
C LEU A 226 -6.28 -11.76 29.66
N SER A 227 -7.21 -12.36 30.41
CA SER A 227 -6.93 -12.91 31.74
C SER A 227 -6.49 -14.37 31.69
N THR A 228 -6.90 -15.11 30.67
CA THR A 228 -6.53 -16.53 30.48
C THR A 228 -5.10 -16.69 30.01
N ARG A 229 -4.40 -17.69 30.55
CA ARG A 229 -3.04 -18.05 30.14
C ARG A 229 -3.06 -19.20 29.15
N PHE A 230 -2.96 -18.88 27.87
CA PHE A 230 -2.79 -19.88 26.81
C PHE A 230 -1.33 -20.34 26.69
N PRO A 231 -1.07 -21.54 26.12
CA PRO A 231 0.27 -22.05 25.84
C PRO A 231 0.93 -21.31 24.65
N CYS A 232 1.03 -19.99 24.73
CA CYS A 232 1.64 -19.16 23.68
C CYS A 232 3.16 -19.38 23.60
N HIS A 233 3.82 -19.69 24.71
CA HIS A 233 5.28 -19.87 24.78
C HIS A 233 5.76 -21.19 24.17
N THR A 234 4.90 -22.21 24.08
CA THR A 234 5.22 -23.52 23.50
C THR A 234 4.80 -23.65 22.05
N SER A 235 3.84 -22.84 21.58
CA SER A 235 3.30 -22.92 20.22
C SER A 235 3.30 -21.58 19.49
N ARG A 236 4.06 -21.52 18.39
CA ARG A 236 4.12 -20.38 17.45
C ARG A 236 2.73 -19.97 16.94
N LEU A 237 1.89 -20.93 16.56
CA LEU A 237 0.57 -20.66 15.98
C LEU A 237 -0.37 -20.01 16.99
N VAL A 238 -0.40 -20.52 18.22
CA VAL A 238 -1.23 -19.97 19.29
C VAL A 238 -0.77 -18.55 19.64
N ALA A 239 0.54 -18.30 19.71
CA ALA A 239 1.07 -16.96 19.94
C ALA A 239 0.63 -15.98 18.85
N PHE A 240 0.72 -16.36 17.56
CA PHE A 240 0.29 -15.50 16.46
C PHE A 240 -1.18 -15.13 16.53
N VAL A 241 -2.06 -16.13 16.60
CA VAL A 241 -3.51 -15.86 16.61
C VAL A 241 -3.89 -15.08 17.86
N PHE A 242 -3.30 -15.40 19.02
CA PHE A 242 -3.52 -14.66 20.27
C PHE A 242 -3.16 -13.18 20.15
N LEU A 243 -1.96 -12.84 19.68
CA LEU A 243 -1.49 -11.46 19.53
C LEU A 243 -2.27 -10.69 18.44
N ASP A 244 -2.61 -11.34 17.33
CA ASP A 244 -3.46 -10.75 16.28
C ASP A 244 -4.88 -10.49 16.81
N THR A 245 -5.41 -11.37 17.66
CA THR A 245 -6.73 -11.21 18.29
C THR A 245 -6.74 -10.05 19.26
N ILE A 246 -5.73 -9.93 20.13
CA ILE A 246 -5.61 -8.76 21.02
C ILE A 246 -5.53 -7.46 20.20
N THR A 247 -4.72 -7.46 19.14
CA THR A 247 -4.55 -6.28 18.28
C THR A 247 -5.86 -5.89 17.59
N ARG A 248 -6.68 -6.86 17.17
CA ARG A 248 -7.98 -6.61 16.56
C ARG A 248 -8.95 -5.93 17.52
N TYR A 249 -9.00 -6.37 18.77
CA TYR A 249 -9.90 -5.82 19.80
C TYR A 249 -9.31 -4.63 20.57
N ILE A 250 -8.21 -4.03 20.11
CA ILE A 250 -7.56 -2.93 20.84
C ILE A 250 -8.45 -1.67 20.95
N LYS A 251 -9.36 -1.45 20.00
CA LYS A 251 -10.35 -0.35 20.07
C LYS A 251 -11.28 -0.49 21.29
N PHE A 252 -11.58 -1.72 21.73
CA PHE A 252 -12.33 -1.97 22.95
C PHE A 252 -11.50 -1.60 24.20
N VAL A 253 -10.21 -1.96 24.20
CA VAL A 253 -9.27 -1.63 25.30
C VAL A 253 -9.03 -0.12 25.41
N GLN A 254 -9.10 0.60 24.29
CA GLN A 254 -8.98 2.06 24.25
C GLN A 254 -10.05 2.76 25.11
N GLU A 255 -11.28 2.23 25.11
CA GLU A 255 -12.37 2.71 25.98
C GLU A 255 -12.24 2.15 27.42
N ASN A 256 -11.79 0.90 27.54
CA ASN A 256 -11.68 0.18 28.82
C ASN A 256 -10.24 0.13 29.32
N THR A 257 -9.72 1.28 29.74
CA THR A 257 -8.29 1.47 30.11
C THR A 257 -7.77 0.55 31.22
N GLN A 258 -8.64 -0.02 32.04
CA GLN A 258 -8.29 -1.00 33.08
C GLN A 258 -7.58 -2.26 32.54
N TYR A 259 -7.79 -2.60 31.27
CA TYR A 259 -7.18 -3.78 30.65
C TYR A 259 -5.83 -3.51 29.98
N ILE A 260 -5.37 -2.24 29.93
CA ILE A 260 -4.09 -1.86 29.32
C ILE A 260 -2.90 -2.63 29.94
N PRO A 261 -2.78 -2.78 31.28
CA PRO A 261 -1.66 -3.53 31.86
C PRO A 261 -1.61 -5.00 31.44
N LEU A 262 -2.77 -5.64 31.22
CA LEU A 262 -2.83 -7.03 30.76
C LEU A 262 -2.37 -7.17 29.30
N VAL A 263 -2.74 -6.20 28.45
CA VAL A 263 -2.26 -6.14 27.06
C VAL A 263 -0.76 -5.90 27.03
N LEU A 264 -0.25 -4.96 27.82
CA LEU A 264 1.19 -4.70 27.91
C LEU A 264 1.94 -5.94 28.38
N ALA A 265 1.45 -6.64 29.41
CA ALA A 265 2.06 -7.89 29.86
C ALA A 265 2.10 -8.93 28.73
N ALA A 266 1.02 -9.12 27.98
CA ALA A 266 0.96 -10.09 26.88
C ALA A 266 1.93 -9.81 25.73
N PHE A 267 2.24 -8.55 25.44
CA PHE A 267 3.22 -8.19 24.40
C PHE A 267 4.65 -8.14 24.91
N LEU A 268 4.87 -7.77 26.18
CA LEU A 268 6.21 -7.51 26.74
C LEU A 268 6.79 -8.71 27.48
N ASP A 269 6.08 -9.83 27.62
CA ASP A 269 6.60 -11.06 28.23
C ASP A 269 6.99 -12.13 27.19
N ASP A 270 7.26 -13.35 27.65
CA ASP A 270 7.69 -14.49 26.85
C ASP A 270 6.63 -14.98 25.84
N ARG A 271 5.39 -14.45 25.90
CA ARG A 271 4.33 -14.72 24.91
C ARG A 271 4.45 -13.83 23.68
N GLY A 272 5.14 -12.69 23.79
CA GLY A 272 5.22 -11.65 22.78
C GLY A 272 6.64 -11.39 22.28
N ILE A 273 7.19 -10.22 22.61
CA ILE A 273 8.49 -9.74 22.10
C ILE A 273 9.65 -10.60 22.60
N HIS A 274 9.57 -11.14 23.82
CA HIS A 274 10.60 -12.02 24.38
C HIS A 274 10.40 -13.50 24.03
N HIS A 275 9.49 -13.81 23.10
CA HIS A 275 9.22 -15.17 22.71
C HIS A 275 10.46 -15.88 22.12
N PRO A 276 10.72 -17.16 22.46
CA PRO A 276 11.94 -17.88 22.03
C PRO A 276 12.04 -18.04 20.50
N ASN A 277 10.90 -18.15 19.81
CA ASN A 277 10.84 -18.18 18.35
C ASN A 277 10.93 -16.77 17.75
N VAL A 278 11.97 -16.51 16.94
CA VAL A 278 12.25 -15.22 16.30
C VAL A 278 11.09 -14.72 15.43
N ASN A 279 10.38 -15.62 14.73
CA ASN A 279 9.25 -15.22 13.87
C ASN A 279 8.08 -14.65 14.70
N VAL A 280 7.86 -15.19 15.91
CA VAL A 280 6.87 -14.66 16.86
C VAL A 280 7.31 -13.31 17.39
N SER A 281 8.55 -13.21 17.86
CA SER A 281 9.11 -11.95 18.38
C SER A 281 9.03 -10.81 17.34
N ARG A 282 9.37 -11.09 16.07
CA ARG A 282 9.23 -10.16 14.94
C ARG A 282 7.80 -9.69 14.75
N ARG A 283 6.85 -10.62 14.62
CA ARG A 283 5.43 -10.29 14.43
C ARG A 283 4.88 -9.55 15.63
N ALA A 284 5.24 -9.97 16.85
CA ALA A 284 4.84 -9.32 18.10
C ALA A 284 5.33 -7.87 18.15
N SER A 285 6.56 -7.59 17.71
CA SER A 285 7.12 -6.24 17.64
C SER A 285 6.33 -5.33 16.69
N TYR A 286 5.96 -5.85 15.51
CA TYR A 286 5.10 -5.13 14.57
C TYR A 286 3.69 -4.86 15.14
N LEU A 287 3.07 -5.88 15.73
CA LEU A 287 1.74 -5.75 16.32
C LEU A 287 1.75 -4.80 17.53
N PHE A 288 2.79 -4.85 18.36
CA PHE A 288 3.00 -3.91 19.45
C PHE A 288 3.12 -2.47 18.95
N MET A 289 3.88 -2.23 17.88
CA MET A 289 3.93 -0.92 17.23
C MET A 289 2.54 -0.43 16.78
N ARG A 290 1.69 -1.31 16.25
CA ARG A 290 0.29 -0.96 15.89
C ARG A 290 -0.56 -0.65 17.12
N VAL A 291 -0.43 -1.44 18.19
CA VAL A 291 -1.12 -1.21 19.47
C VAL A 291 -0.72 0.15 20.05
N VAL A 292 0.58 0.44 20.06
CA VAL A 292 1.12 1.73 20.52
C VAL A 292 0.58 2.89 19.68
N LYS A 293 0.54 2.77 18.34
CA LYS A 293 -0.04 3.81 17.47
C LYS A 293 -1.47 4.19 17.87
N LEU A 294 -2.27 3.21 18.29
CA LEU A 294 -3.67 3.40 18.67
C LEU A 294 -3.84 3.88 20.13
N LEU A 295 -2.98 3.43 21.04
CA LEU A 295 -3.09 3.70 22.48
C LEU A 295 -2.09 4.75 23.02
N LYS A 296 -1.25 5.36 22.19
CA LYS A 296 -0.14 6.26 22.60
C LYS A 296 -0.48 7.27 23.71
N ALA A 297 -1.64 7.93 23.64
CA ALA A 297 -2.08 8.90 24.65
C ALA A 297 -2.39 8.25 26.02
N LYS A 298 -2.89 7.02 26.03
CA LYS A 298 -3.21 6.26 27.26
C LYS A 298 -2.00 5.50 27.81
N LEU A 299 -0.95 5.34 27.01
CA LEU A 299 0.27 4.61 27.38
C LEU A 299 1.36 5.49 28.02
N VAL A 300 1.20 6.82 28.00
CA VAL A 300 2.16 7.76 28.62
C VAL A 300 2.55 7.39 30.06
N PRO A 301 1.63 6.97 30.95
CA PRO A 301 2.00 6.59 32.32
C PRO A 301 2.86 5.32 32.42
N PHE A 302 2.88 4.48 31.39
CA PHE A 302 3.56 3.18 31.37
C PHE A 302 4.90 3.21 30.63
N ILE A 303 5.35 4.38 30.15
CA ILE A 303 6.58 4.51 29.36
C ILE A 303 7.79 3.93 30.09
N ASP A 304 7.97 4.26 31.37
CA ASP A 304 9.09 3.76 32.18
C ASP A 304 9.10 2.22 32.24
N THR A 305 7.95 1.59 32.47
CA THR A 305 7.81 0.12 32.50
C THR A 305 8.09 -0.51 31.13
N ILE A 306 7.58 0.11 30.05
CA ILE A 306 7.80 -0.36 28.69
C ILE A 306 9.29 -0.29 28.33
N LEU A 307 9.95 0.84 28.59
CA LEU A 307 11.37 1.02 28.31
C LEU A 307 12.25 0.04 29.09
N GLN A 308 11.95 -0.19 30.38
CA GLN A 308 12.66 -1.18 31.19
C GLN A 308 12.51 -2.59 30.63
N SER A 309 11.29 -2.97 30.24
CA SER A 309 11.04 -4.30 29.67
C SER A 309 11.66 -4.54 28.30
N LEU A 310 11.96 -3.48 27.54
CA LEU A 310 12.55 -3.58 26.20
C LEU A 310 14.07 -3.32 26.18
N GLN A 311 14.68 -3.07 27.34
CA GLN A 311 16.08 -2.67 27.43
C GLN A 311 17.01 -3.75 26.89
N ASP A 312 16.73 -5.02 27.18
CA ASP A 312 17.48 -6.18 26.68
C ASP A 312 17.38 -6.30 25.15
N THR A 313 16.20 -6.08 24.60
CA THR A 313 15.93 -6.15 23.16
C THR A 313 16.62 -5.01 22.43
N VAL A 314 16.54 -3.78 22.95
CA VAL A 314 17.29 -2.62 22.44
C VAL A 314 18.80 -2.85 22.57
N ALA A 315 19.26 -3.41 23.69
CA ALA A 315 20.68 -3.72 23.89
C ALA A 315 21.19 -4.73 22.86
N ARG A 316 20.42 -5.77 22.54
CA ARG A 316 20.76 -6.74 21.48
C ARG A 316 20.97 -6.09 20.13
N PHE A 317 20.18 -5.08 19.77
CA PHE A 317 20.40 -4.30 18.55
C PHE A 317 21.70 -3.48 18.57
N THR A 318 22.18 -3.10 19.76
CA THR A 318 23.40 -2.31 19.96
C THR A 318 24.68 -3.14 20.14
N THR A 319 24.60 -4.42 20.52
CA THR A 319 25.77 -5.24 20.90
C THR A 319 26.13 -6.33 19.88
N MET A 320 25.48 -6.39 18.72
CA MET A 320 25.59 -7.55 17.84
C MET A 320 26.91 -7.59 17.05
N ASN A 321 27.87 -8.37 17.56
CA ASN A 321 29.04 -8.87 16.84
C ASN A 321 28.63 -9.96 15.84
N CYS A 322 29.20 -9.89 14.65
CA CYS A 322 28.81 -10.59 13.43
C CYS A 322 28.96 -12.12 13.52
N ASN A 323 27.88 -12.87 13.22
CA ASN A 323 27.97 -14.23 12.66
C ASN A 323 26.97 -14.34 11.48
N SER A 324 27.51 -14.70 10.32
CA SER A 324 27.06 -14.36 8.97
C SER A 324 25.94 -15.22 8.36
N GLN A 325 25.08 -15.89 9.14
CA GLN A 325 24.06 -16.80 8.60
C GLN A 325 22.59 -16.47 8.93
N GLU A 326 22.30 -15.57 9.87
CA GLU A 326 20.91 -15.15 10.20
C GLU A 326 20.47 -13.85 9.48
N PHE A 327 21.25 -13.41 8.49
CA PHE A 327 21.22 -12.05 7.90
C PHE A 327 20.01 -11.70 7.02
N LEU A 328 19.07 -12.60 6.76
CA LEU A 328 17.96 -12.38 5.83
C LEU A 328 16.64 -11.95 6.49
N GLY A 329 16.61 -11.75 7.82
CA GLY A 329 15.38 -11.45 8.56
C GLY A 329 15.33 -10.11 9.30
N LEU A 330 16.35 -9.25 9.22
CA LEU A 330 16.58 -8.17 10.20
C LEU A 330 15.93 -6.81 9.84
N GLU A 331 14.62 -6.78 9.52
CA GLU A 331 13.83 -5.53 9.66
C GLU A 331 13.30 -5.34 11.11
N ASP A 332 13.64 -6.27 12.00
CA ASP A 332 12.92 -6.65 13.23
C ASP A 332 12.95 -5.62 14.36
N GLY A 333 14.04 -4.88 14.50
CA GLY A 333 14.17 -3.87 15.57
C GLY A 333 13.48 -2.56 15.25
N SER A 334 13.29 -2.27 13.97
CA SER A 334 12.77 -0.98 13.52
C SER A 334 11.38 -0.71 14.11
N HIS A 335 10.53 -1.72 14.25
CA HIS A 335 9.20 -1.57 14.84
C HIS A 335 9.24 -1.24 16.33
N ILE A 336 10.20 -1.77 17.08
CA ILE A 336 10.38 -1.48 18.51
C ILE A 336 10.84 -0.03 18.68
N PHE A 337 11.86 0.39 17.92
CA PHE A 337 12.32 1.78 17.93
C PHE A 337 11.19 2.75 17.49
N GLU A 338 10.39 2.38 16.49
CA GLU A 338 9.22 3.16 16.06
C GLU A 338 8.13 3.22 17.16
N ALA A 339 7.85 2.11 17.85
CA ALA A 339 6.90 2.07 18.96
C ALA A 339 7.35 2.98 20.11
N ILE A 340 8.60 2.85 20.53
CA ILE A 340 9.21 3.69 21.57
C ILE A 340 9.16 5.16 21.15
N ALA A 341 9.52 5.47 19.90
CA ALA A 341 9.46 6.84 19.38
C ALA A 341 8.06 7.44 19.45
N LEU A 342 7.03 6.67 19.09
CA LEU A 342 5.65 7.14 19.09
C LEU A 342 5.13 7.43 20.50
N LEU A 343 5.66 6.74 21.52
CA LEU A 343 5.37 7.01 22.92
C LEU A 343 6.12 8.25 23.41
N ILE A 344 7.43 8.31 23.16
CA ILE A 344 8.27 9.43 23.58
C ILE A 344 7.80 10.71 22.89
N GLY A 345 7.47 10.67 21.60
CA GLY A 345 7.05 11.80 20.77
C GLY A 345 5.69 12.42 21.12
N MET A 346 5.01 11.98 22.20
CA MET A 346 3.79 12.59 22.68
C MET A 346 4.06 13.89 23.45
N GLU A 347 3.21 14.91 23.26
CA GLU A 347 3.34 16.20 23.95
C GLU A 347 3.10 16.10 25.47
N ASP A 348 2.33 15.10 25.91
CA ASP A 348 1.99 14.88 27.33
C ASP A 348 3.18 14.37 28.17
N VAL A 349 4.25 13.89 27.54
CA VAL A 349 5.47 13.44 28.25
C VAL A 349 6.21 14.67 28.78
N PRO A 350 6.68 14.70 30.05
CA PRO A 350 7.48 15.81 30.58
C PRO A 350 8.74 16.08 29.74
N LEU A 351 9.10 17.35 29.56
CA LEU A 351 10.18 17.78 28.66
C LEU A 351 11.55 17.18 29.02
N GLU A 352 11.89 17.19 30.31
CA GLU A 352 13.15 16.64 30.82
C GLU A 352 13.25 15.14 30.52
N LYS A 353 12.23 14.38 30.96
CA LYS A 353 12.14 12.93 30.69
C LYS A 353 12.19 12.60 29.20
N GLN A 354 11.51 13.37 28.35
CA GLN A 354 11.50 13.12 26.90
C GLN A 354 12.91 13.26 26.30
N SER A 355 13.66 14.28 26.71
CA SER A 355 15.04 14.49 26.28
C SER A 355 15.95 13.38 26.80
N ASP A 356 15.79 12.97 28.06
CA ASP A 356 16.59 11.91 28.68
C ASP A 356 16.38 10.56 27.99
N TYR A 357 15.11 10.17 27.74
CA TYR A 357 14.81 8.93 27.03
C TYR A 357 15.36 8.94 25.60
N LEU A 358 15.21 10.06 24.88
CA LEU A 358 15.74 10.17 23.53
C LEU A 358 17.27 10.10 23.53
N SER A 359 17.94 10.72 24.50
CA SER A 359 19.40 10.73 24.60
C SER A 359 19.93 9.34 24.93
N ALA A 360 19.26 8.63 25.84
CA ALA A 360 19.60 7.26 26.20
C ALA A 360 19.54 6.29 24.99
N LEU A 361 18.72 6.61 23.98
CA LEU A 361 18.58 5.79 22.76
C LEU A 361 19.49 6.28 21.61
N LEU A 362 19.54 7.58 21.32
CA LEU A 362 20.31 8.12 20.21
C LEU A 362 21.82 8.12 20.47
N THR A 363 22.26 8.48 21.68
CA THR A 363 23.69 8.67 21.97
C THR A 363 24.49 7.37 21.78
N PRO A 364 24.08 6.20 22.29
CA PRO A 364 24.81 4.96 22.07
C PRO A 364 24.87 4.55 20.58
N LEU A 365 23.79 4.79 19.82
CA LEU A 365 23.73 4.48 18.40
C LEU A 365 24.68 5.38 17.59
N CYS A 366 24.70 6.69 17.86
CA CYS A 366 25.64 7.61 17.23
C CYS A 366 27.09 7.26 17.54
N GLN A 367 27.41 6.95 18.80
CA GLN A 367 28.77 6.57 19.22
C GLN A 367 29.26 5.31 18.52
N GLN A 368 28.38 4.31 18.31
CA GLN A 368 28.73 3.11 17.56
C GLN A 368 29.06 3.41 16.09
N VAL A 369 28.27 4.28 15.44
CA VAL A 369 28.55 4.72 14.07
C VAL A 369 29.90 5.42 14.02
N GLU A 370 30.18 6.33 14.96
CA GLU A 370 31.48 7.03 15.02
C GLU A 370 32.66 6.07 15.21
N VAL A 371 32.55 5.09 16.11
CA VAL A 371 33.59 4.06 16.30
C VAL A 371 33.80 3.25 15.03
N LEU A 372 32.73 2.77 14.41
CA LEU A 372 32.81 2.00 13.15
C LEU A 372 33.39 2.83 11.99
N LEU A 373 33.13 4.15 11.97
CA LEU A 373 33.70 5.09 11.00
C LEU A 373 35.18 5.42 11.24
N LEU A 374 35.65 5.32 12.49
CA LEU A 374 37.07 5.50 12.82
C LEU A 374 37.88 4.25 12.45
N ASP A 375 37.37 3.07 12.78
CA ASP A 375 38.04 1.79 12.51
C ASP A 375 38.19 1.50 11.01
N SER A 376 37.26 1.99 10.19
CA SER A 376 37.27 1.82 8.73
C SER A 376 38.39 2.60 8.02
N LYS A 377 38.93 3.64 8.67
CA LYS A 377 40.08 4.39 8.14
C LYS A 377 41.39 3.59 8.22
N PHE A 378 41.42 2.47 8.96
CA PHE A 378 42.67 1.79 9.31
C PHE A 378 42.85 0.35 8.78
N GLN A 379 41.83 -0.45 8.36
CA GLN A 379 42.06 -1.84 7.88
C GLN A 379 41.08 -2.46 6.84
N ASN A 380 41.67 -3.34 6.00
CA ASN A 380 41.27 -4.48 5.14
C ASN A 380 39.84 -4.66 4.54
N PRO A 381 39.74 -5.10 3.25
CA PRO A 381 38.47 -5.24 2.51
C PRO A 381 37.60 -6.47 2.86
N GLU A 382 38.10 -7.50 3.54
CA GLU A 382 37.33 -8.74 3.80
C GLU A 382 36.37 -8.66 5.02
N GLU A 383 36.60 -7.75 5.97
CA GLU A 383 35.67 -7.48 7.10
C GLU A 383 34.56 -6.47 6.76
N SER A 384 34.52 -6.00 5.51
CA SER A 384 33.68 -4.89 5.07
C SER A 384 32.16 -5.16 5.06
N PRO A 385 31.61 -6.33 4.67
CA PRO A 385 30.16 -6.45 4.45
C PRO A 385 29.38 -6.48 5.77
N ALA A 386 29.95 -7.10 6.82
CA ALA A 386 29.29 -7.22 8.11
C ALA A 386 29.30 -5.88 8.87
N LYS A 387 30.39 -5.09 8.76
CA LYS A 387 30.45 -3.70 9.26
C LYS A 387 29.44 -2.81 8.53
N ILE A 388 29.33 -2.93 7.21
CA ILE A 388 28.34 -2.20 6.40
C ILE A 388 26.91 -2.55 6.87
N ALA A 389 26.59 -3.83 7.02
CA ALA A 389 25.28 -4.27 7.50
C ALA A 389 24.96 -3.72 8.90
N ASN A 390 25.94 -3.69 9.81
CA ASN A 390 25.75 -3.10 11.14
C ASN A 390 25.43 -1.60 11.06
N ILE A 391 26.15 -0.84 10.24
CA ILE A 391 25.86 0.59 10.02
C ILE A 391 24.45 0.77 9.44
N GLN A 392 24.05 -0.06 8.47
CA GLN A 392 22.69 -0.01 7.91
C GLN A 392 21.61 -0.23 8.96
N GLN A 393 21.81 -1.20 9.85
CA GLN A 393 20.87 -1.49 10.94
C GLN A 393 20.75 -0.33 11.92
N ILE A 394 21.88 0.30 12.27
CA ILE A 394 21.87 1.50 13.13
C ILE A 394 21.11 2.65 12.45
N ILE A 395 21.36 2.91 11.16
CA ILE A 395 20.61 3.94 10.41
C ILE A 395 19.12 3.62 10.38
N MET A 396 18.74 2.35 10.20
CA MET A 396 17.32 1.93 10.22
C MET A 396 16.67 2.15 11.58
N ALA A 397 17.37 1.83 12.68
CA ALA A 397 16.90 2.09 14.04
C ALA A 397 16.71 3.59 14.31
N ILE A 398 17.70 4.41 13.94
CA ILE A 398 17.63 5.87 14.07
C ILE A 398 16.48 6.44 13.22
N ASN A 399 16.32 5.97 11.99
CA ASN A 399 15.23 6.40 11.11
C ASN A 399 13.87 6.03 11.70
N ALA A 400 13.71 4.80 12.21
CA ALA A 400 12.50 4.38 12.91
C ALA A 400 12.22 5.23 14.16
N LEU A 401 13.26 5.55 14.95
CA LEU A 401 13.16 6.41 16.12
C LEU A 401 12.68 7.83 15.75
N SER A 402 13.05 8.33 14.58
CA SER A 402 12.60 9.65 14.11
C SER A 402 11.13 9.70 13.67
N LYS A 403 10.49 8.55 13.38
CA LYS A 403 9.08 8.48 12.92
C LYS A 403 8.06 8.92 13.97
N GLY A 404 8.40 8.81 15.25
CA GLY A 404 7.51 9.22 16.35
C GLY A 404 7.39 10.73 16.55
N PHE A 405 8.28 11.52 15.93
CA PHE A 405 8.37 12.95 16.15
C PHE A 405 7.75 13.76 15.00
N SER A 406 7.18 14.92 15.31
CA SER A 406 6.57 15.84 14.34
C SER A 406 7.32 17.17 14.27
N VAL A 407 7.22 17.89 13.15
CA VAL A 407 7.86 19.22 12.99
C VAL A 407 7.53 20.14 14.13
N ARG A 408 6.23 20.25 14.47
CA ARG A 408 5.75 21.16 15.51
C ARG A 408 6.40 20.88 16.87
N LEU A 409 6.59 19.61 17.21
CA LEU A 409 7.22 19.24 18.46
C LEU A 409 8.70 19.59 18.46
N VAL A 410 9.41 19.23 17.38
CA VAL A 410 10.86 19.34 17.26
C VAL A 410 11.34 20.79 17.07
N THR A 411 10.59 21.62 16.35
CA THR A 411 11.02 23.00 16.02
C THR A 411 10.38 24.05 16.92
N ALA A 412 9.08 23.96 17.20
CA ALA A 412 8.37 24.99 17.95
C ALA A 412 8.28 24.70 19.45
N SER A 413 7.96 23.45 19.81
CA SER A 413 7.64 23.11 21.21
C SER A 413 8.89 22.78 22.03
N ARG A 414 9.83 22.03 21.46
CA ARG A 414 10.97 21.44 22.18
C ARG A 414 12.25 21.45 21.31
N PRO A 415 12.91 22.60 21.16
CA PRO A 415 14.06 22.75 20.27
C PRO A 415 15.29 21.91 20.65
N ALA A 416 15.41 21.50 21.92
CA ALA A 416 16.48 20.60 22.38
C ALA A 416 16.47 19.26 21.62
N ILE A 417 15.28 18.71 21.34
CA ILE A 417 15.13 17.48 20.56
C ILE A 417 15.57 17.71 19.10
N GLY A 418 15.27 18.88 18.54
CA GLY A 418 15.75 19.26 17.22
C GLY A 418 17.28 19.35 17.14
N LEU A 419 17.94 19.82 18.19
CA LEU A 419 19.40 19.83 18.26
C LEU A 419 19.99 18.42 18.25
N MET A 420 19.36 17.46 18.96
CA MET A 420 19.81 16.07 18.96
C MET A 420 19.72 15.43 17.58
N PHE A 421 18.61 15.63 16.86
CA PHE A 421 18.48 15.12 15.49
C PHE A 421 19.44 15.79 14.51
N LYS A 422 19.78 17.07 14.71
CA LYS A 422 20.83 17.75 13.93
C LYS A 422 22.21 17.13 14.17
N GLN A 423 22.56 16.88 15.43
CA GLN A 423 23.81 16.19 15.78
C GLN A 423 23.86 14.78 15.16
N THR A 424 22.76 14.04 15.20
CA THR A 424 22.66 12.74 14.53
C THR A 424 22.82 12.88 13.01
N LEU A 425 22.21 13.88 12.39
CA LEU A 425 22.36 14.15 10.95
C LEU A 425 23.83 14.48 10.59
N ASP A 426 24.53 15.24 11.42
CA ASP A 426 25.95 15.53 11.25
C ASP A 426 26.81 14.27 11.23
N VAL A 427 26.54 13.32 12.14
CA VAL A 427 27.24 12.02 12.19
C VAL A 427 26.92 11.18 10.95
N LEU A 428 25.65 11.08 10.56
CA LEU A 428 25.25 10.23 9.44
C LEU A 428 25.69 10.76 8.07
N ILE A 429 25.82 12.08 7.90
CA ILE A 429 26.39 12.66 6.66
C ILE A 429 27.87 12.29 6.50
N GLN A 430 28.62 12.10 7.60
CA GLN A 430 30.03 11.66 7.51
C GLN A 430 30.17 10.26 6.88
N ILE A 431 29.13 9.41 6.97
CA ILE A 431 29.12 8.09 6.33
C ILE A 431 29.26 8.23 4.81
N LEU A 432 28.61 9.22 4.20
CA LEU A 432 28.68 9.46 2.75
C LEU A 432 30.10 9.81 2.29
N VAL A 433 30.89 10.46 3.16
CA VAL A 433 32.27 10.86 2.85
C VAL A 433 33.23 9.67 3.02
N VAL A 434 33.00 8.81 4.02
CA VAL A 434 33.86 7.66 4.31
C VAL A 434 33.57 6.48 3.37
N TYR A 435 32.31 6.28 2.98
CA TYR A 435 31.84 5.19 2.11
C TYR A 435 31.14 5.73 0.84
N PRO A 436 31.84 6.45 -0.04
CA PRO A 436 31.21 7.07 -1.21
C PRO A 436 30.67 6.06 -2.23
N LYS A 437 31.28 4.87 -2.31
CA LYS A 437 30.97 3.82 -3.30
C LYS A 437 29.95 2.78 -2.86
N THR A 438 29.48 2.84 -1.61
CA THR A 438 28.58 1.82 -1.05
C THR A 438 27.13 2.27 -1.20
N GLU A 439 26.53 1.97 -2.36
CA GLU A 439 25.12 2.23 -2.70
C GLU A 439 24.15 1.96 -1.53
N PRO A 440 24.16 0.78 -0.88
CA PRO A 440 23.09 0.46 0.07
C PRO A 440 23.24 1.22 1.41
N LEU A 441 24.38 1.88 1.67
CA LEU A 441 24.50 2.85 2.77
C LEU A 441 23.97 4.22 2.34
N ARG A 442 24.27 4.66 1.12
CA ARG A 442 23.78 5.93 0.56
C ARG A 442 22.26 5.96 0.56
N CYS A 443 21.59 4.90 0.08
CA CYS A 443 20.13 4.83 0.07
C CYS A 443 19.51 4.97 1.48
N LYS A 444 20.14 4.36 2.50
CA LYS A 444 19.67 4.47 3.90
C LYS A 444 19.87 5.89 4.46
N VAL A 445 20.99 6.54 4.15
CA VAL A 445 21.22 7.95 4.52
C VAL A 445 20.26 8.88 3.78
N THR A 446 20.02 8.67 2.49
CA THR A 446 19.02 9.43 1.70
C THR A 446 17.63 9.30 2.32
N SER A 447 17.20 8.08 2.67
CA SER A 447 15.94 7.84 3.38
C SER A 447 15.86 8.58 4.73
N PHE A 448 16.97 8.64 5.48
CA PHE A 448 17.04 9.43 6.71
C PHE A 448 16.93 10.94 6.43
N ILE A 449 17.57 11.46 5.38
CA ILE A 449 17.47 12.88 5.00
C ILE A 449 16.03 13.25 4.60
N HIS A 450 15.35 12.41 3.81
CA HIS A 450 13.90 12.58 3.53
C HIS A 450 13.10 12.75 4.82
N ARG A 451 13.42 11.94 5.84
CA ARG A 451 12.75 12.01 7.13
C ARG A 451 13.16 13.24 7.95
N MET A 452 14.42 13.68 7.87
CA MET A 452 14.87 14.92 8.51
C MET A 452 14.21 16.15 7.89
N VAL A 453 14.05 16.20 6.57
CA VAL A 453 13.23 17.21 5.89
C VAL A 453 11.83 17.24 6.50
N ASP A 454 11.28 16.06 6.80
CA ASP A 454 9.98 15.92 7.43
C ASP A 454 9.87 16.41 8.86
N ILE A 455 10.92 16.32 9.69
CA ILE A 455 10.84 16.67 11.13
C ILE A 455 11.54 17.98 11.50
N LEU A 456 12.62 18.37 10.84
CA LEU A 456 13.43 19.54 11.19
C LEU A 456 13.02 20.79 10.38
N GLY A 457 12.22 20.63 9.32
CA GLY A 457 11.75 21.74 8.49
C GLY A 457 12.91 22.51 7.86
N ALA A 458 12.83 23.85 7.83
CA ALA A 458 13.84 24.70 7.21
C ALA A 458 15.23 24.62 7.89
N SER A 459 15.31 24.06 9.11
CA SER A 459 16.58 23.93 9.81
C SER A 459 17.52 22.85 9.24
N VAL A 460 17.07 22.10 8.22
CA VAL A 460 17.88 21.13 7.47
C VAL A 460 18.73 21.80 6.39
N PHE A 461 18.37 23.00 5.93
CA PHE A 461 19.04 23.67 4.79
C PHE A 461 20.56 23.75 4.87
N PRO A 462 21.20 24.02 6.03
CA PRO A 462 22.66 24.07 6.12
C PRO A 462 23.36 22.75 5.77
N TYR A 463 22.66 21.61 5.91
CA TYR A 463 23.20 20.27 5.74
C TYR A 463 23.03 19.73 4.31
N LEU A 464 22.02 20.23 3.57
CA LEU A 464 21.66 19.71 2.25
C LEU A 464 22.74 19.92 1.19
N PRO A 465 23.39 21.10 1.03
CA PRO A 465 24.40 21.29 -0.01
C PRO A 465 25.53 20.27 0.08
N LYS A 466 26.06 20.03 1.29
CA LYS A 466 27.14 19.07 1.52
C LYS A 466 26.69 17.64 1.21
N ALA A 467 25.47 17.25 1.59
CA ALA A 467 24.95 15.92 1.30
C ALA A 467 24.72 15.71 -0.20
N LEU A 468 24.09 16.69 -0.89
CA LEU A 468 23.81 16.64 -2.32
C LEU A 468 25.09 16.62 -3.16
N GLU A 469 26.12 17.37 -2.77
CA GLU A 469 27.42 17.32 -3.44
C GLU A 469 28.03 15.91 -3.41
N GLN A 470 27.98 15.23 -2.26
CA GLN A 470 28.48 13.86 -2.13
C GLN A 470 27.65 12.86 -2.93
N PHE A 471 26.33 12.99 -2.92
CA PHE A 471 25.47 12.13 -3.73
C PHE A 471 25.79 12.29 -5.22
N LEU A 472 25.92 13.51 -5.73
CA LEU A 472 26.11 13.81 -7.16
C LEU A 472 27.51 13.47 -7.71
N ALA A 473 28.48 13.19 -6.83
CA ALA A 473 29.84 12.81 -7.23
C ALA A 473 29.89 11.44 -7.92
N GLU A 474 29.15 10.44 -7.42
CA GLU A 474 29.20 9.04 -7.89
C GLU A 474 27.79 8.41 -8.01
N THR A 475 26.88 8.97 -8.81
CA THR A 475 25.49 8.44 -8.92
C THR A 475 25.28 7.37 -9.98
N GLU A 476 24.58 6.31 -9.60
CA GLU A 476 23.90 5.38 -10.53
C GLU A 476 22.49 5.88 -10.90
N PRO A 477 21.85 5.36 -11.97
CA PRO A 477 20.52 5.81 -12.42
C PRO A 477 19.43 5.72 -11.34
N MET A 478 19.42 4.66 -10.54
CA MET A 478 18.44 4.47 -9.46
C MET A 478 18.65 5.47 -8.31
N GLU A 479 19.89 5.80 -7.98
CA GLU A 479 20.16 6.81 -6.96
C GLU A 479 19.77 8.22 -7.43
N LEU A 480 19.89 8.51 -8.73
CA LEU A 480 19.36 9.75 -9.29
C LEU A 480 17.85 9.85 -9.09
N VAL A 481 17.10 8.74 -9.19
CA VAL A 481 15.66 8.73 -8.88
C VAL A 481 15.43 9.15 -7.42
N ASP A 482 16.12 8.54 -6.47
CA ASP A 482 15.99 8.87 -5.04
C ASP A 482 16.35 10.33 -4.75
N ILE A 483 17.42 10.86 -5.35
CA ILE A 483 17.83 12.26 -5.19
C ILE A 483 16.78 13.20 -5.78
N LEU A 484 16.23 12.89 -6.96
CA LEU A 484 15.17 13.69 -7.58
C LEU A 484 13.89 13.67 -6.71
N LEU A 485 13.55 12.54 -6.10
CA LEU A 485 12.44 12.45 -5.15
C LEU A 485 12.70 13.31 -3.90
N LEU A 486 13.93 13.35 -3.40
CA LEU A 486 14.31 14.21 -2.27
C LEU A 486 14.15 15.69 -2.62
N ILE A 487 14.63 16.09 -3.78
CA ILE A 487 14.50 17.49 -4.22
C ILE A 487 13.04 17.85 -4.48
N ASN A 488 12.24 16.93 -5.03
CA ASN A 488 10.80 17.14 -5.16
C ASN A 488 10.13 17.36 -3.81
N GLN A 489 10.48 16.57 -2.78
CA GLN A 489 9.97 16.78 -1.43
C GLN A 489 10.36 18.16 -0.88
N LEU A 490 11.61 18.59 -1.09
CA LEU A 490 12.10 19.91 -0.68
C LEU A 490 11.30 21.04 -1.34
N ILE A 491 11.11 20.98 -2.67
CA ILE A 491 10.34 22.00 -3.41
C ILE A 491 8.89 22.00 -2.94
N CYS A 492 8.22 20.85 -2.85
CA CYS A 492 6.83 20.78 -2.42
C CYS A 492 6.62 21.31 -0.99
N LYS A 493 7.61 21.14 -0.10
CA LYS A 493 7.51 21.52 1.31
C LYS A 493 7.91 22.97 1.59
N PHE A 494 8.90 23.50 0.88
CA PHE A 494 9.48 24.82 1.16
C PHE A 494 9.36 25.81 0.00
N ASP A 495 8.79 25.39 -1.12
CA ASP A 495 8.47 26.22 -2.27
C ASP A 495 9.69 27.04 -2.74
N THR A 496 9.55 28.37 -2.83
CA THR A 496 10.61 29.25 -3.32
C THR A 496 11.86 29.34 -2.44
N ALA A 497 11.82 28.86 -1.19
CA ALA A 497 12.96 28.93 -0.27
C ALA A 497 14.14 28.00 -0.67
N VAL A 498 13.91 27.01 -1.53
CA VAL A 498 14.94 26.06 -2.00
C VAL A 498 15.71 26.59 -3.22
N ARG A 499 15.34 27.79 -3.72
CA ARG A 499 15.89 28.34 -4.98
C ARG A 499 17.42 28.35 -5.02
N GLU A 500 18.08 28.87 -3.98
CA GLU A 500 19.53 28.99 -3.94
C GLU A 500 20.23 27.62 -4.01
N ILE A 501 19.74 26.65 -3.24
CA ILE A 501 20.27 25.27 -3.24
C ILE A 501 20.09 24.64 -4.63
N LEU A 502 18.93 24.85 -5.26
CA LEU A 502 18.61 24.24 -6.54
C LEU A 502 19.38 24.90 -7.70
N GLU A 503 19.70 26.19 -7.64
CA GLU A 503 20.56 26.86 -8.62
C GLU A 503 21.98 26.28 -8.67
N ASP A 504 22.50 25.82 -7.54
CA ASP A 504 23.82 25.18 -7.46
C ASP A 504 23.78 23.70 -7.86
N VAL A 505 22.70 22.99 -7.52
CA VAL A 505 22.58 21.54 -7.70
C VAL A 505 22.05 21.13 -9.08
N TYR A 506 21.14 21.91 -9.68
CA TYR A 506 20.50 21.58 -10.95
C TYR A 506 21.50 21.31 -12.10
N PRO A 507 22.57 22.10 -12.31
CA PRO A 507 23.51 21.85 -13.41
C PRO A 507 24.18 20.47 -13.33
N ALA A 508 24.55 20.02 -12.13
CA ALA A 508 25.16 18.70 -11.93
C ALA A 508 24.17 17.57 -12.26
N ILE A 509 22.92 17.70 -11.82
CA ILE A 509 21.84 16.76 -12.13
C ILE A 509 21.57 16.71 -13.63
N ALA A 510 21.35 17.87 -14.26
CA ALA A 510 21.08 17.98 -15.68
C ALA A 510 22.21 17.37 -16.51
N SER A 511 23.47 17.66 -16.17
CA SER A 511 24.63 17.08 -16.86
C SER A 511 24.65 15.56 -16.83
N ARG A 512 24.32 14.94 -15.68
CA ARG A 512 24.30 13.48 -15.56
C ARG A 512 23.14 12.88 -16.33
N ILE A 513 21.94 13.42 -16.14
CA ILE A 513 20.72 12.90 -16.75
C ILE A 513 20.78 12.97 -18.28
N PHE A 514 21.21 14.09 -18.85
CA PHE A 514 21.30 14.24 -20.31
C PHE A 514 22.45 13.45 -20.95
N ASN A 515 23.41 12.97 -20.16
CA ASN A 515 24.45 12.04 -20.62
C ASN A 515 23.98 10.58 -20.56
N ILE A 516 23.08 10.23 -19.62
CA ILE A 516 22.60 8.87 -19.39
C ILE A 516 21.36 8.56 -20.26
N LEU A 517 20.42 9.49 -20.38
CA LEU A 517 19.17 9.27 -21.10
C LEU A 517 19.38 9.31 -22.62
N PRO A 518 18.84 8.32 -23.37
CA PRO A 518 18.89 8.33 -24.83
C PRO A 518 18.08 9.50 -25.40
N ARG A 519 18.62 10.14 -26.43
CA ARG A 519 17.92 11.22 -27.17
C ARG A 519 16.87 10.66 -28.14
N ASP A 520 17.11 9.47 -28.67
CA ASP A 520 16.31 8.84 -29.73
C ASP A 520 15.36 7.77 -29.17
N GLY A 521 14.59 8.11 -28.13
CA GLY A 521 13.61 7.21 -27.51
C GLY A 521 14.19 5.92 -26.92
N PHE A 522 13.34 5.11 -26.31
CA PHE A 522 13.73 3.76 -25.86
C PHE A 522 13.48 2.74 -26.98
N PRO A 523 14.36 1.74 -27.15
CA PRO A 523 14.15 0.70 -28.15
C PRO A 523 12.83 -0.05 -27.88
N SER A 524 12.06 -0.31 -28.93
CA SER A 524 10.80 -1.07 -28.84
C SER A 524 10.90 -2.32 -29.70
N GLY A 525 10.98 -3.51 -29.08
CA GLY A 525 11.07 -4.79 -29.77
C GLY A 525 11.31 -5.98 -28.83
N PRO A 526 11.25 -7.23 -29.32
CA PRO A 526 11.58 -8.41 -28.50
C PRO A 526 13.04 -8.31 -28.00
N GLY A 527 13.23 -8.28 -26.68
CA GLY A 527 14.52 -8.04 -26.02
C GLY A 527 14.70 -6.63 -25.42
N SER A 528 13.74 -5.71 -25.57
CA SER A 528 13.80 -4.35 -24.99
C SER A 528 13.35 -4.24 -23.53
N ASN A 529 12.99 -5.35 -22.88
CA ASN A 529 12.54 -5.37 -21.48
C ASN A 529 13.68 -5.84 -20.57
N THR A 530 14.84 -5.20 -20.65
CA THR A 530 15.92 -5.43 -19.69
C THR A 530 15.71 -4.55 -18.45
N GLU A 531 16.28 -4.97 -17.32
CA GLU A 531 16.18 -4.22 -16.06
C GLU A 531 16.77 -2.81 -16.21
N GLU A 532 17.90 -2.67 -16.90
CA GLU A 532 18.52 -1.37 -17.22
C GLU A 532 17.57 -0.41 -17.95
N ILE A 533 16.80 -0.91 -18.93
CA ILE A 533 15.83 -0.09 -19.67
C ILE A 533 14.69 0.33 -18.74
N ARG A 534 14.27 -0.55 -17.82
CA ARG A 534 13.23 -0.25 -16.81
C ARG A 534 13.69 0.87 -15.87
N GLU A 535 14.93 0.80 -15.36
CA GLU A 535 15.52 1.82 -14.50
C GLU A 535 15.65 3.17 -15.22
N LEU A 536 16.09 3.17 -16.47
CA LEU A 536 16.17 4.40 -17.28
C LEU A 536 14.79 5.02 -17.55
N GLN A 537 13.76 4.21 -17.78
CA GLN A 537 12.38 4.67 -17.91
C GLN A 537 11.86 5.29 -16.60
N GLU A 538 12.18 4.68 -15.47
CA GLU A 538 11.85 5.19 -14.14
C GLU A 538 12.55 6.54 -13.86
N LEU A 539 13.83 6.66 -14.22
CA LEU A 539 14.57 7.91 -14.17
C LEU A 539 13.96 8.98 -15.08
N GLN A 540 13.57 8.63 -16.31
CA GLN A 540 12.93 9.57 -17.24
C GLN A 540 11.59 10.08 -16.70
N ARG A 541 10.76 9.19 -16.14
CA ARG A 541 9.48 9.55 -15.51
C ARG A 541 9.68 10.47 -14.30
N THR A 542 10.68 10.18 -13.48
CA THR A 542 11.01 10.97 -12.29
C THR A 542 11.55 12.35 -12.69
N LEU A 543 12.35 12.43 -13.75
CA LEU A 543 12.79 13.70 -14.34
C LEU A 543 11.60 14.57 -14.77
N TYR A 544 10.62 14.03 -15.48
CA TYR A 544 9.45 14.84 -15.88
C TYR A 544 8.64 15.30 -14.68
N THR A 545 8.51 14.47 -13.66
CA THR A 545 7.88 14.85 -12.40
C THR A 545 8.65 16.00 -11.75
N PHE A 546 9.99 15.93 -11.74
CA PHE A 546 10.85 16.97 -11.21
C PHE A 546 10.75 18.31 -11.97
N LEU A 547 10.81 18.29 -13.30
CA LEU A 547 10.61 19.49 -14.12
C LEU A 547 9.21 20.08 -13.94
N HIS A 548 8.19 19.22 -13.83
CA HIS A 548 6.84 19.65 -13.54
C HIS A 548 6.73 20.32 -12.16
N VAL A 549 7.31 19.73 -11.12
CA VAL A 549 7.34 20.30 -9.76
C VAL A 549 8.03 21.67 -9.75
N ILE A 550 9.21 21.81 -10.36
CA ILE A 550 9.92 23.10 -10.47
C ILE A 550 9.03 24.18 -11.10
N THR A 551 8.38 23.85 -12.21
CA THR A 551 7.53 24.82 -12.92
C THR A 551 6.24 25.14 -12.19
N THR A 552 5.66 24.22 -11.40
CA THR A 552 4.46 24.52 -10.59
C THR A 552 4.73 25.40 -9.38
N HIS A 553 5.96 25.38 -8.86
CA HIS A 553 6.37 26.12 -7.68
C HIS A 553 7.10 27.45 -8.02
N ASP A 554 6.85 28.02 -9.21
CA ASP A 554 7.42 29.30 -9.67
C ASP A 554 8.97 29.36 -9.60
N LEU A 555 9.62 28.22 -9.82
CA LEU A 555 11.10 28.08 -9.83
C LEU A 555 11.67 27.97 -11.26
N SER A 556 10.89 28.34 -12.28
CA SER A 556 11.31 28.30 -13.70
C SER A 556 12.50 29.20 -14.02
N SER A 557 12.84 30.18 -13.16
CA SER A 557 14.03 31.03 -13.29
C SER A 557 15.34 30.26 -13.19
N ILE A 558 15.33 29.10 -12.52
CA ILE A 558 16.54 28.27 -12.31
C ILE A 558 17.07 27.76 -13.64
N PHE A 559 16.19 27.45 -14.59
CA PHE A 559 16.59 27.03 -15.93
C PHE A 559 17.33 28.14 -16.69
N LEU A 560 17.12 29.41 -16.32
CA LEU A 560 17.70 30.58 -16.96
C LEU A 560 19.02 31.04 -16.33
N SER A 561 19.46 30.38 -15.25
CA SER A 561 20.73 30.67 -14.60
C SER A 561 21.91 30.52 -15.57
N PRO A 562 22.96 31.35 -15.46
CA PRO A 562 24.14 31.24 -16.33
C PRO A 562 24.78 29.85 -16.29
N LYS A 563 24.69 29.14 -15.16
CA LYS A 563 25.24 27.78 -14.99
C LYS A 563 24.40 26.70 -15.71
N SER A 564 23.10 26.93 -15.90
CA SER A 564 22.16 25.94 -16.43
C SER A 564 21.80 26.14 -17.90
N ARG A 565 22.09 27.32 -18.46
CA ARG A 565 21.65 27.72 -19.81
C ARG A 565 22.02 26.72 -20.91
N GLY A 566 23.16 26.03 -20.78
CA GLY A 566 23.58 25.00 -21.73
C GLY A 566 22.69 23.74 -21.79
N TYR A 567 21.86 23.51 -20.77
CA TYR A 567 20.96 22.35 -20.69
C TYR A 567 19.53 22.67 -21.11
N LEU A 568 19.22 23.94 -21.42
CA LEU A 568 17.90 24.37 -21.83
C LEU A 568 17.47 23.70 -23.15
N ASP A 569 18.31 23.75 -24.19
CA ASP A 569 17.96 23.19 -25.50
C ASP A 569 17.71 21.68 -25.45
N PRO A 570 18.60 20.86 -24.83
CA PRO A 570 18.34 19.43 -24.64
C PRO A 570 17.04 19.14 -23.86
N MET A 571 16.76 19.93 -22.81
CA MET A 571 15.52 19.79 -22.03
C MET A 571 14.29 20.07 -22.89
N MET A 572 14.30 21.14 -23.68
CA MET A 572 13.19 21.53 -24.54
C MET A 572 12.93 20.50 -25.64
N GLN A 573 13.99 19.95 -26.24
CA GLN A 573 13.88 18.86 -27.23
C GLN A 573 13.29 17.59 -26.62
N LEU A 574 13.76 17.20 -25.42
CA LEU A 574 13.26 16.02 -24.71
C LEU A 574 11.78 16.16 -24.34
N LEU A 575 11.37 17.32 -23.82
CA LEU A 575 9.97 17.60 -23.49
C LEU A 575 9.07 17.58 -24.74
N LEU A 576 9.54 18.17 -25.84
CA LEU A 576 8.80 18.18 -27.10
C LEU A 576 8.61 16.76 -27.64
N TYR A 577 9.69 15.98 -27.74
CA TYR A 577 9.62 14.60 -28.22
C TYR A 577 8.63 13.77 -27.42
N THR A 578 8.73 13.82 -26.09
CA THR A 578 7.87 13.02 -25.20
C THR A 578 6.42 13.47 -25.25
N SER A 579 6.14 14.78 -25.35
CA SER A 579 4.76 15.29 -25.49
C SER A 579 4.04 14.75 -26.73
N CYS A 580 4.79 14.48 -27.80
CA CYS A 580 4.26 14.02 -29.09
C CYS A 580 4.20 12.49 -29.21
N ASN A 581 5.25 11.78 -28.76
CA ASN A 581 5.51 10.40 -29.17
C ASN A 581 5.45 9.36 -28.03
N SER A 582 5.31 9.78 -26.77
CA SER A 582 5.31 8.84 -25.65
C SER A 582 4.04 7.96 -25.62
N LYS A 583 4.20 6.69 -25.24
CA LYS A 583 3.08 5.76 -25.04
C LYS A 583 2.31 6.03 -23.74
N ASP A 584 2.96 6.64 -22.75
CA ASP A 584 2.34 6.96 -21.46
C ASP A 584 1.65 8.34 -21.53
N ILE A 585 0.32 8.30 -21.49
CA ILE A 585 -0.56 9.48 -21.58
C ILE A 585 -0.37 10.41 -20.37
N LEU A 586 -0.07 9.89 -19.18
CA LEU A 586 0.14 10.69 -17.98
C LEU A 586 1.45 11.47 -18.03
N ILE A 587 2.49 10.88 -18.62
CA ILE A 587 3.76 11.57 -18.88
C ILE A 587 3.55 12.66 -19.93
N ARG A 588 2.86 12.36 -21.04
CA ARG A 588 2.50 13.37 -22.06
C ARG A 588 1.77 14.55 -21.46
N LYS A 589 0.78 14.27 -20.62
CA LYS A 589 0.01 15.29 -19.90
C LYS A 589 0.93 16.17 -19.06
N SER A 590 1.84 15.58 -18.29
CA SER A 590 2.78 16.32 -17.45
C SER A 590 3.72 17.21 -18.28
N CYS A 591 4.18 16.76 -19.44
CA CYS A 591 4.98 17.56 -20.38
C CYS A 591 4.19 18.77 -20.92
N VAL A 592 2.92 18.59 -21.33
CA VAL A 592 2.04 19.71 -21.72
C VAL A 592 1.82 20.65 -20.53
N GLN A 593 1.64 20.07 -19.33
CA GLN A 593 1.73 20.67 -18.00
C GLN A 593 2.81 21.75 -17.90
N ILE A 594 4.04 21.29 -18.11
CA ILE A 594 5.28 22.07 -18.05
C ILE A 594 5.25 23.19 -19.09
N PHE A 595 4.95 22.90 -20.36
CA PHE A 595 4.92 23.92 -21.41
C PHE A 595 3.93 25.04 -21.12
N ILE A 596 2.72 24.72 -20.64
CA ILE A 596 1.72 25.73 -20.26
C ILE A 596 2.29 26.69 -19.22
N ARG A 597 2.99 26.18 -18.20
CA ARG A 597 3.59 27.02 -17.15
C ARG A 597 4.77 27.84 -17.67
N LEU A 598 5.67 27.23 -18.43
CA LEU A 598 6.80 27.95 -19.04
C LEU A 598 6.33 29.10 -19.93
N ILE A 599 5.26 28.90 -20.72
CA ILE A 599 4.65 29.97 -21.54
C ILE A 599 4.10 31.09 -20.64
N LYS A 600 3.44 30.77 -19.54
CA LYS A 600 2.93 31.78 -18.60
C LYS A 600 4.05 32.59 -17.94
N ASP A 601 5.15 31.95 -17.60
CA ASP A 601 6.26 32.53 -16.81
C ASP A 601 7.26 33.32 -17.65
N TRP A 602 7.59 32.80 -18.84
CA TRP A 602 8.62 33.35 -19.73
C TRP A 602 8.04 34.36 -20.72
N CYS A 603 6.72 34.29 -20.99
CA CYS A 603 6.02 35.19 -21.90
C CYS A 603 4.96 35.98 -21.14
N ILE A 604 5.36 37.13 -20.59
CA ILE A 604 4.49 37.92 -19.68
C ILE A 604 3.43 38.71 -20.48
N ARG A 605 3.77 39.27 -21.65
CA ARG A 605 2.86 40.00 -22.56
C ARG A 605 3.23 39.81 -24.04
N PRO A 606 2.28 40.00 -24.97
CA PRO A 606 2.49 39.91 -26.43
C PRO A 606 3.44 40.97 -27.02
N CYS A 607 4.06 41.84 -26.21
CA CYS A 607 4.93 42.94 -26.63
C CYS A 607 6.05 43.28 -25.61
N SER A 608 6.39 42.37 -24.69
CA SER A 608 7.50 42.56 -23.75
C SER A 608 8.69 41.68 -24.11
N GLU A 609 9.91 42.09 -23.72
CA GLU A 609 11.14 41.29 -23.87
C GLU A 609 10.92 39.85 -23.39
N GLU A 610 11.14 38.90 -24.30
CA GLU A 610 11.16 37.48 -23.97
C GLU A 610 12.28 37.23 -22.95
N LYS A 611 11.97 36.55 -21.84
CA LYS A 611 13.03 36.13 -20.89
C LYS A 611 14.02 35.15 -21.54
N VAL A 612 13.57 34.42 -22.57
CA VAL A 612 14.37 33.47 -23.35
C VAL A 612 14.23 33.82 -24.83
N PRO A 613 15.28 34.36 -25.48
CA PRO A 613 15.22 34.73 -26.88
C PRO A 613 14.90 33.52 -27.77
N GLY A 614 13.87 33.63 -28.61
CA GLY A 614 13.50 32.60 -29.59
C GLY A 614 12.57 31.51 -29.04
N PHE A 615 12.20 31.59 -27.75
CA PHE A 615 11.28 30.63 -27.15
C PHE A 615 9.87 30.72 -27.75
N GLN A 616 9.39 31.94 -28.04
CA GLN A 616 8.08 32.14 -28.69
C GLN A 616 8.05 31.46 -30.07
N SER A 617 9.09 31.66 -30.88
CA SER A 617 9.22 31.01 -32.20
C SER A 617 9.24 29.49 -32.08
N PHE A 618 10.02 28.93 -31.13
CA PHE A 618 10.05 27.49 -30.90
C PHE A 618 8.68 26.92 -30.50
N VAL A 619 7.97 27.58 -29.58
CA VAL A 619 6.66 27.12 -29.11
C VAL A 619 5.63 27.16 -30.25
N ILE A 620 5.62 28.23 -31.04
CA ILE A 620 4.67 28.40 -32.16
C ILE A 620 4.99 27.43 -33.30
N GLU A 621 6.26 27.31 -33.71
CA GLU A 621 6.62 26.54 -34.90
C GLU A 621 6.75 25.03 -34.62
N SER A 622 7.22 24.65 -33.44
CA SER A 622 7.49 23.25 -33.10
C SER A 622 6.44 22.66 -32.16
N PHE A 623 6.18 23.27 -30.99
CA PHE A 623 5.28 22.68 -29.99
C PHE A 623 3.81 22.71 -30.43
N ALA A 624 3.31 23.85 -30.90
CA ALA A 624 1.92 23.97 -31.33
C ALA A 624 1.63 23.01 -32.49
N VAL A 625 2.48 22.99 -33.52
CA VAL A 625 2.28 22.16 -34.70
C VAL A 625 2.43 20.66 -34.38
N ASN A 626 3.50 20.26 -33.70
CA ASN A 626 3.75 18.84 -33.47
C ASN A 626 2.84 18.25 -32.37
N CYS A 627 2.71 18.92 -31.23
CA CYS A 627 1.96 18.38 -30.09
C CYS A 627 0.45 18.68 -30.21
N CYS A 628 0.06 19.90 -30.58
CA CYS A 628 -1.36 20.26 -30.55
C CYS A 628 -2.11 19.81 -31.81
N LEU A 629 -1.44 19.66 -32.95
CA LEU A 629 -2.05 19.25 -34.23
C LEU A 629 -1.65 17.80 -34.62
N TYR A 630 -0.38 17.53 -34.94
CA TYR A 630 0.00 16.22 -35.48
C TYR A 630 -0.18 15.06 -34.50
N SER A 631 0.21 15.25 -33.24
CA SER A 631 0.07 14.22 -32.21
C SER A 631 -1.38 13.89 -31.86
N VAL A 632 -2.30 14.84 -32.05
CA VAL A 632 -3.74 14.63 -31.88
C VAL A 632 -4.38 14.06 -33.16
N LEU A 633 -3.78 14.26 -34.33
CA LEU A 633 -4.24 13.64 -35.58
C LEU A 633 -3.85 12.16 -35.70
N ASP A 634 -2.79 11.73 -35.01
CA ASP A 634 -2.33 10.34 -35.03
C ASP A 634 -3.41 9.35 -34.55
N LYS A 635 -3.45 8.17 -35.18
CA LYS A 635 -4.41 7.10 -34.90
C LYS A 635 -4.24 6.53 -33.49
N SER A 636 -3.06 6.69 -32.89
CA SER A 636 -2.77 6.27 -31.52
C SER A 636 -3.54 7.05 -30.44
N PHE A 637 -4.12 8.21 -30.77
CA PHE A 637 -4.82 9.06 -29.82
C PHE A 637 -6.34 8.78 -29.83
N GLU A 638 -6.80 7.93 -28.89
CA GLU A 638 -8.19 7.46 -28.82
C GLU A 638 -9.09 8.35 -27.94
N PHE A 639 -10.15 8.93 -28.52
CA PHE A 639 -11.08 9.82 -27.78
C PHE A 639 -12.05 9.08 -26.85
N HIS A 640 -12.08 7.75 -26.87
CA HIS A 640 -12.89 6.93 -25.95
C HIS A 640 -12.20 6.66 -24.62
N ASP A 641 -10.86 6.80 -24.57
CA ASP A 641 -10.10 6.63 -23.34
C ASP A 641 -10.18 7.89 -22.45
N THR A 642 -10.44 7.68 -21.17
CA THR A 642 -10.59 8.75 -20.18
C THR A 642 -9.29 9.52 -19.98
N ASN A 643 -8.13 8.83 -19.98
CA ASN A 643 -6.83 9.49 -19.79
C ASN A 643 -6.49 10.38 -20.99
N THR A 644 -6.77 9.90 -22.21
CA THR A 644 -6.59 10.66 -23.44
C THR A 644 -7.49 11.90 -23.50
N LEU A 645 -8.72 11.83 -22.99
CA LEU A 645 -9.61 13.00 -22.87
C LEU A 645 -9.13 14.05 -21.86
N VAL A 646 -8.40 13.63 -20.82
CA VAL A 646 -7.75 14.55 -19.87
C VAL A 646 -6.57 15.24 -20.55
N LEU A 647 -5.69 14.49 -21.23
CA LEU A 647 -4.59 15.05 -22.01
C LEU A 647 -5.10 16.04 -23.07
N PHE A 648 -6.17 15.70 -23.80
CA PHE A 648 -6.79 16.58 -24.77
C PHE A 648 -7.29 17.90 -24.15
N GLY A 649 -7.82 17.83 -22.91
CA GLY A 649 -8.19 19.02 -22.16
C GLY A 649 -7.00 19.96 -21.91
N GLU A 650 -5.85 19.42 -21.55
CA GLU A 650 -4.62 20.20 -21.34
C GLU A 650 -4.07 20.78 -22.65
N ILE A 651 -4.16 20.04 -23.77
CA ILE A 651 -3.75 20.54 -25.10
C ILE A 651 -4.59 21.76 -25.50
N VAL A 652 -5.91 21.69 -25.30
CA VAL A 652 -6.82 22.82 -25.56
C VAL A 652 -6.50 24.01 -24.65
N LEU A 653 -6.18 23.74 -23.37
CA LEU A 653 -5.71 24.78 -22.45
C LEU A 653 -4.41 25.43 -22.94
N ALA A 654 -3.46 24.63 -23.44
CA ALA A 654 -2.21 25.14 -24.02
C ALA A 654 -2.47 26.05 -25.22
N GLN A 655 -3.37 25.67 -26.14
CA GLN A 655 -3.77 26.51 -27.27
C GLN A 655 -4.34 27.86 -26.82
N LYS A 656 -5.20 27.85 -25.79
CA LYS A 656 -5.76 29.09 -25.23
C LYS A 656 -4.68 29.97 -24.61
N VAL A 657 -3.79 29.40 -23.80
CA VAL A 657 -2.68 30.14 -23.16
C VAL A 657 -1.72 30.71 -24.21
N MET A 658 -1.41 29.95 -25.27
CA MET A 658 -0.62 30.46 -26.39
C MET A 658 -1.30 31.64 -27.08
N TYR A 659 -2.62 31.58 -27.30
CA TYR A 659 -3.36 32.71 -27.86
C TYR A 659 -3.36 33.94 -26.95
N GLU A 660 -3.60 33.77 -25.64
CA GLU A 660 -3.59 34.87 -24.67
C GLU A 660 -2.21 35.56 -24.58
N LYS A 661 -1.11 34.81 -24.74
CA LYS A 661 0.26 35.32 -24.61
C LYS A 661 0.88 35.82 -25.90
N PHE A 662 0.65 35.14 -27.03
CA PHE A 662 1.27 35.45 -28.32
C PHE A 662 0.33 36.19 -29.28
N GLY A 663 -0.96 36.26 -28.96
CA GLY A 663 -1.95 36.99 -29.77
C GLY A 663 -2.04 36.49 -31.21
N ASN A 664 -1.98 37.42 -32.16
CA ASN A 664 -2.19 37.14 -33.57
C ASN A 664 -1.03 36.35 -34.21
N ASP A 665 0.17 36.36 -33.65
CA ASP A 665 1.31 35.63 -34.21
C ASP A 665 1.11 34.11 -34.12
N PHE A 666 0.51 33.64 -33.02
CA PHE A 666 0.09 32.25 -32.88
C PHE A 666 -0.98 31.88 -33.90
N LEU A 667 -2.01 32.74 -34.07
CA LEU A 667 -3.05 32.51 -35.07
C LEU A 667 -2.44 32.41 -36.46
N VAL A 668 -1.65 33.39 -36.89
CA VAL A 668 -1.04 33.44 -38.22
C VAL A 668 -0.22 32.17 -38.50
N HIS A 669 0.65 31.72 -37.59
CA HIS A 669 1.47 30.53 -37.85
C HIS A 669 0.69 29.21 -37.74
N PHE A 670 -0.11 29.02 -36.69
CA PHE A 670 -0.87 27.79 -36.49
C PHE A 670 -1.95 27.61 -37.56
N VAL A 671 -2.61 28.71 -37.95
CA VAL A 671 -3.70 28.75 -38.93
C VAL A 671 -3.22 28.80 -40.38
N LEU A 672 -2.19 29.57 -40.72
CA LEU A 672 -1.75 29.70 -42.13
C LEU A 672 -0.71 28.67 -42.55
N LYS A 673 0.03 28.05 -41.61
CA LYS A 673 1.02 27.00 -41.94
C LYS A 673 0.59 25.60 -41.49
N GLY A 674 0.00 25.46 -40.31
CA GLY A 674 -0.38 24.15 -39.74
C GLY A 674 -1.61 23.51 -40.38
N PHE A 675 -2.76 24.20 -40.35
CA PHE A 675 -4.02 23.66 -40.88
C PHE A 675 -4.05 23.41 -42.40
N PRO A 676 -3.39 24.23 -43.26
CA PRO A 676 -3.31 23.95 -44.69
C PRO A 676 -2.46 22.72 -45.01
N ALA A 677 -1.36 22.50 -44.26
CA ALA A 677 -0.58 21.26 -44.36
C ALA A 677 -1.42 20.02 -43.97
N ALA A 678 -2.38 20.18 -43.05
CA ALA A 678 -3.34 19.16 -42.64
C ALA A 678 -4.61 19.07 -43.52
N HIS A 679 -4.70 19.83 -44.62
CA HIS A 679 -5.81 19.85 -45.59
C HIS A 679 -7.17 20.30 -45.02
N CYS A 680 -7.17 21.21 -44.02
CA CYS A 680 -8.40 21.69 -43.38
C CYS A 680 -9.16 22.75 -44.22
N PRO A 681 -10.50 22.67 -44.33
CA PRO A 681 -11.32 23.69 -44.99
C PRO A 681 -11.22 25.08 -44.31
N GLN A 682 -11.15 26.15 -45.12
CA GLN A 682 -11.01 27.53 -44.65
C GLN A 682 -12.17 28.01 -43.74
N GLU A 683 -13.38 27.46 -43.90
CA GLU A 683 -14.53 27.78 -43.05
C GLU A 683 -14.40 27.24 -41.61
N LEU A 684 -13.84 26.04 -41.46
CA LEU A 684 -13.64 25.42 -40.14
C LEU A 684 -12.50 26.11 -39.38
N VAL A 685 -11.50 26.58 -40.11
CA VAL A 685 -10.41 27.41 -39.60
C VAL A 685 -10.94 28.75 -39.05
N ALA A 686 -11.82 29.43 -39.78
CA ALA A 686 -12.43 30.68 -39.31
C ALA A 686 -13.26 30.47 -38.04
N ARG A 687 -14.01 29.35 -37.96
CA ARG A 687 -14.77 28.96 -36.75
C ARG A 687 -13.87 28.60 -35.56
N TYR A 688 -12.73 27.95 -35.81
CA TYR A 688 -11.73 27.68 -34.77
C TYR A 688 -11.18 28.99 -34.18
N CYS A 689 -10.81 29.95 -35.04
CA CYS A 689 -10.33 31.27 -34.60
C CYS A 689 -11.36 32.01 -33.75
N GLN A 690 -12.65 31.98 -34.16
CA GLN A 690 -13.74 32.56 -33.37
C GLN A 690 -13.90 31.88 -32.01
N LYS A 691 -13.86 30.54 -31.96
CA LYS A 691 -14.00 29.78 -30.71
C LYS A 691 -12.80 29.90 -29.78
N LEU A 692 -11.61 30.19 -30.31
CA LEU A 692 -10.41 30.46 -29.52
C LEU A 692 -10.44 31.88 -28.91
N GLN A 693 -11.08 32.83 -29.59
CA GLN A 693 -11.35 34.17 -29.08
C GLN A 693 -12.45 34.19 -28.02
N ASP A 694 -13.42 33.27 -28.11
CA ASP A 694 -14.44 33.05 -27.10
C ASP A 694 -13.82 32.51 -25.79
N ASN A 695 -14.31 32.97 -24.63
CA ASN A 695 -13.75 32.56 -23.33
C ASN A 695 -14.15 31.15 -22.87
N ASP A 696 -14.97 30.42 -23.63
CA ASP A 696 -15.52 29.11 -23.26
C ASP A 696 -14.61 27.94 -23.69
N ILE A 697 -13.78 27.46 -22.75
CA ILE A 697 -12.86 26.32 -22.94
C ILE A 697 -13.63 25.02 -23.23
N LYS A 698 -14.85 24.85 -22.69
CA LYS A 698 -15.63 23.62 -22.92
C LYS A 698 -16.14 23.59 -24.35
N ALA A 699 -16.64 24.72 -24.85
CA ALA A 699 -17.07 24.86 -26.24
C ALA A 699 -15.89 24.72 -27.22
N LEU A 700 -14.71 25.26 -26.88
CA LEU A 700 -13.50 25.07 -27.69
C LEU A 700 -13.09 23.59 -27.73
N LYS A 701 -13.14 22.89 -26.59
CA LYS A 701 -12.80 21.47 -26.49
C LYS A 701 -13.71 20.61 -27.37
N THR A 702 -15.03 20.79 -27.28
CA THR A 702 -15.99 20.00 -28.07
C THR A 702 -15.85 20.30 -29.57
N PHE A 703 -15.66 21.57 -29.93
CA PHE A 703 -15.44 21.95 -31.34
C PHE A 703 -14.14 21.39 -31.89
N TYR A 704 -13.03 21.49 -31.14
CA TYR A 704 -11.74 20.99 -31.57
C TYR A 704 -11.74 19.45 -31.69
N GLN A 705 -12.43 18.74 -30.80
CA GLN A 705 -12.59 17.29 -30.91
C GLN A 705 -13.29 16.92 -32.22
N SER A 706 -14.43 17.55 -32.51
CA SER A 706 -15.16 17.33 -33.77
C SER A 706 -14.32 17.69 -35.00
N LEU A 707 -13.51 18.75 -34.92
CA LEU A 707 -12.60 19.14 -35.99
C LEU A 707 -11.57 18.05 -36.30
N ILE A 708 -10.93 17.49 -35.27
CA ILE A 708 -9.94 16.42 -35.44
C ILE A 708 -10.59 15.14 -35.97
N GLU A 709 -11.75 14.73 -35.44
CA GLU A 709 -12.47 13.55 -35.91
C GLU A 709 -12.81 13.68 -37.41
N ASN A 710 -13.27 14.85 -37.86
CA ASN A 710 -13.54 15.13 -39.27
C ASN A 710 -12.27 15.12 -40.13
N LEU A 711 -11.15 15.67 -39.64
CA LEU A 711 -9.87 15.66 -40.36
C LEU A 711 -9.31 14.24 -40.51
N ARG A 712 -9.44 13.40 -39.47
CA ARG A 712 -9.07 11.97 -39.56
C ARG A 712 -9.88 11.21 -40.60
N LEU A 713 -11.18 11.48 -40.70
CA LEU A 713 -12.04 10.88 -41.72
C LEU A 713 -11.64 11.30 -43.15
N GLN A 714 -11.30 12.58 -43.35
CA GLN A 714 -10.86 13.09 -44.66
C GLN A 714 -9.51 12.50 -45.09
N GLN A 715 -8.55 12.36 -44.17
CA GLN A 715 -7.25 11.73 -44.46
C GLN A 715 -7.39 10.22 -44.79
N ASN A 716 -8.30 9.51 -44.13
CA ASN A 716 -8.57 8.10 -44.44
C ASN A 716 -9.36 7.94 -45.77
N GLY A 717 -10.25 8.87 -46.10
CA GLY A 717 -11.00 8.88 -47.37
C GLY A 717 -10.10 9.10 -48.60
N SER A 718 -8.99 9.83 -48.46
CA SER A 718 -8.03 10.03 -49.56
C SER A 718 -7.18 8.81 -49.92
N PHE A 719 -7.08 7.81 -49.03
CA PHE A 719 -6.36 6.55 -49.30
C PHE A 719 -7.23 5.49 -49.98
N VAL A 720 -8.56 5.66 -50.03
CA VAL A 720 -9.48 4.73 -50.71
C VAL A 720 -9.67 5.08 -52.20
N PHE A 721 -9.21 6.26 -52.63
CA PHE A 721 -9.32 6.75 -54.01
C PHE A 721 -7.97 6.97 -54.72
N ARG A 722 -6.89 6.29 -54.28
CA ARG A 722 -5.63 6.23 -55.03
C ARG A 722 -5.25 4.80 -55.39
#